data_AF-A0A5C4SB37-F1
#
_entry.id   AF-A0A5C4SB37-F1
#
_cell.length_a   1.000
_cell.length_b   1.000
_cell.length_c   1.000
_cell.angle_alpha   90.00
_cell.angle_beta   90.00
_cell.angle_gamma   90.00
#
_symmetry.space_group_name_H-M   'P 1'
#
loop_
_entity.id
_entity.type
_entity.pdbx_description
1 polymer ?
#
loop_
_entity_poly.entity_id
_entity_poly.type
_entity_poly.pdbx_seq_one_letter_code
_entity_poly.pdbx_strand_id
1 'polypeptide(L)'
;MPLHWRVETAQPGAPLPRHPAAHWWYTLEAEARAAGQDTAASLLALDLGNGDEEAILPPVLMSPDQAQALHQGGEVPDRSEPLSDLLARVRDGLRDRTLFAPVLPQAAHCDPSGPAEEPPAGLPDVPEDSTVIGIIDDGIAFAHPAFRLPDGRHTRFAAVWQQDGTCLRGAHSDVPFGHVYCRDDIDQRLQQAEFDEDRFYRDLPTIGEEGHSPFRYRALHGTHIADLAAGGGQGDAMDTAPEKFPILAVNLPTALVSDTGATFMAGAMILGVQDILRRTEEMIRAAGRPFPLVLNLSFGLGGIGKNGGHLIAAALEQAMDYWHTTHKVPMRIVLPAGNTLQSRLAARSEISPGRPYRATVRVAPDNRGSTYLEIAVAQRGQKPDLSSLSVKVTPPRGAALFPPAMPAAPVRVDTALQLVLEAPEFGPNGLAQFGIYHGFQRDFAPETATHPGEGVEIVTVALPPNMARDPYRALPPCGDWSVEVALAPGQSQPQDIELRILRNDVPSQINPVRQRSWFLDPEYRMFDARGYPETQLETPGCAITRAGTLNALSGGRQIVTVAAAVGNRDQLSFYSSAGPGGPLAEGAGVTLHACADDSNAQPGRRAAGSRGPTHVRLSGTSVAAPIVARQMALALAEWHDAPVGDPADYAPASDFALRGPNTPTERAGVGGLAAPLQG
;
A
#
# COMPACT_ATOMS: atom_id res chain seq x y z
N MET A 1 23.15 -4.50 30.13
CA MET A 1 22.87 -3.06 29.91
C MET A 1 21.52 -2.75 30.54
N PRO A 2 21.35 -1.59 31.19
CA PRO A 2 20.08 -1.22 31.81
C PRO A 2 19.01 -0.96 30.73
N LEU A 3 17.78 -1.34 31.04
CA LEU A 3 16.59 -1.02 30.24
C LEU A 3 15.80 0.07 30.97
N HIS A 4 15.29 1.04 30.23
CA HIS A 4 14.38 2.06 30.78
C HIS A 4 13.25 2.39 29.79
N TRP A 5 12.19 3.03 30.29
CA TRP A 5 11.09 3.53 29.48
C TRP A 5 11.36 4.96 29.05
N ARG A 6 11.46 5.20 27.74
CA ARG A 6 11.37 6.53 27.16
C ARG A 6 9.91 6.84 26.85
N VAL A 7 9.46 8.04 27.22
CA VAL A 7 8.08 8.50 27.03
C VAL A 7 8.10 9.78 26.21
N GLU A 8 7.42 9.76 25.08
CA GLU A 8 7.31 10.89 24.16
C GLU A 8 5.84 11.16 23.89
N THR A 9 5.38 12.40 24.05
CA THR A 9 4.03 12.80 23.64
C THR A 9 4.11 13.90 22.62
N ALA A 10 3.28 13.81 21.57
CA ALA A 10 3.15 14.84 20.56
C ALA A 10 2.81 16.18 21.20
N GLN A 11 3.45 17.23 20.70
CA GLN A 11 3.16 18.63 21.03
C GLN A 11 3.06 19.42 19.71
N PRO A 12 2.39 20.59 19.69
CA PRO A 12 2.28 21.40 18.48
C PRO A 12 3.62 21.66 17.77
N GLY A 13 4.73 21.86 18.50
CA GLY A 13 6.08 22.06 17.94
C GLY A 13 6.96 20.82 17.84
N ALA A 14 6.48 19.66 18.30
CA ALA A 14 7.16 18.36 18.23
C ALA A 14 6.12 17.30 17.84
N PRO A 15 5.61 17.36 16.59
CA PRO A 15 4.60 16.42 16.15
C PRO A 15 5.23 15.03 16.11
N LEU A 16 4.60 14.08 16.81
CA LEU A 16 4.96 12.69 16.58
C LEU A 16 4.48 12.26 15.18
N PRO A 17 5.00 11.21 14.56
CA PRO A 17 4.41 10.71 13.31
C PRO A 17 3.11 9.93 13.59
N ARG A 18 2.20 9.76 12.60
CA ARG A 18 0.88 9.12 12.88
C ARG A 18 0.94 7.61 13.07
N HIS A 19 1.82 6.96 12.33
CA HIS A 19 2.06 5.53 12.42
C HIS A 19 3.38 5.31 13.15
N PRO A 20 3.50 4.30 14.03
CA PRO A 20 4.77 4.00 14.69
C PRO A 20 5.91 3.82 13.70
N ALA A 21 5.70 3.24 12.51
CA ALA A 21 6.76 3.13 11.49
C ALA A 21 7.48 4.46 11.21
N ALA A 22 6.77 5.60 11.31
CA ALA A 22 7.37 6.91 11.16
C ALA A 22 7.98 7.46 12.47
N HIS A 23 7.47 7.10 13.67
CA HIS A 23 8.19 7.31 14.96
C HIS A 23 9.53 6.58 15.02
N TRP A 24 9.60 5.49 14.28
CA TRP A 24 10.72 4.61 14.10
C TRP A 24 11.61 5.14 12.94
N TRP A 25 11.73 6.46 12.75
CA TRP A 25 12.72 7.06 11.84
C TRP A 25 14.17 6.68 12.23
N TYR A 26 14.43 6.44 13.53
CA TYR A 26 15.68 5.79 13.98
C TYR A 26 15.89 4.40 13.38
N THR A 27 14.83 3.68 13.05
CA THR A 27 14.84 2.39 12.34
C THR A 27 14.87 2.61 10.86
N LEU A 28 14.39 3.69 10.24
CA LEU A 28 14.78 3.93 8.85
C LEU A 28 16.27 4.19 8.76
N GLU A 29 16.85 5.04 9.60
CA GLU A 29 18.30 5.25 9.65
C GLU A 29 19.06 4.00 10.13
N ALA A 30 18.53 3.23 11.09
CA ALA A 30 19.17 2.01 11.60
C ALA A 30 18.83 0.72 10.83
N GLU A 31 17.77 0.68 10.02
CA GLU A 31 17.45 -0.36 9.02
C GLU A 31 18.22 -0.05 7.75
N ALA A 32 18.29 1.21 7.32
CA ALA A 32 19.18 1.70 6.26
C ALA A 32 20.64 1.38 6.62
N ARG A 33 21.13 1.81 7.80
CA ARG A 33 22.48 1.46 8.27
C ARG A 33 22.66 -0.04 8.52
N ALA A 34 21.68 -0.74 9.11
CA ALA A 34 21.77 -2.20 9.24
C ALA A 34 21.63 -2.95 7.91
N ALA A 35 21.20 -2.28 6.85
CA ALA A 35 21.24 -2.71 5.47
C ALA A 35 22.40 -2.08 4.69
N GLY A 36 23.35 -1.40 5.35
CA GLY A 36 24.58 -0.85 4.74
C GLY A 36 24.43 0.48 3.99
N GLN A 37 23.36 1.23 4.22
CA GLN A 37 23.17 2.58 3.68
C GLN A 37 23.73 3.63 4.66
N ASP A 38 24.67 4.46 4.19
CA ASP A 38 25.31 5.49 5.02
C ASP A 38 24.55 6.83 5.06
N THR A 39 23.55 7.03 4.18
CA THR A 39 22.82 8.31 4.03
C THR A 39 21.36 8.21 4.48
N ALA A 40 20.89 9.23 5.23
CA ALA A 40 19.51 9.32 5.70
C ALA A 40 18.54 9.68 4.56
N ALA A 41 17.34 9.08 4.56
CA ALA A 41 16.30 9.33 3.56
C ALA A 41 15.78 10.78 3.60
N SER A 42 15.35 11.30 2.45
CA SER A 42 14.57 12.55 2.38
C SER A 42 13.12 12.28 2.82
N LEU A 43 12.35 13.31 3.17
CA LEU A 43 10.97 13.13 3.64
C LEU A 43 10.00 13.90 2.76
N LEU A 44 9.19 13.18 1.99
CA LEU A 44 8.04 13.72 1.27
C LEU A 44 6.89 13.95 2.23
N ALA A 45 6.27 15.12 2.16
CA ALA A 45 5.03 15.45 2.83
C ALA A 45 3.95 15.81 1.81
N LEU A 46 2.78 15.22 1.96
CA LEU A 46 1.60 15.43 1.12
C LEU A 46 0.45 15.91 1.99
N ASP A 47 -0.04 17.13 1.76
CA ASP A 47 -1.30 17.59 2.32
C ASP A 47 -2.44 17.12 1.41
N LEU A 48 -3.41 16.38 1.94
CA LEU A 48 -4.50 15.79 1.15
C LEU A 48 -5.77 16.67 1.13
N GLY A 49 -5.75 17.82 1.81
CA GLY A 49 -6.93 18.71 1.89
C GLY A 49 -8.11 18.06 2.61
N ASN A 50 -9.26 18.74 2.63
CA ASN A 50 -10.51 18.27 3.24
C ASN A 50 -11.73 18.43 2.31
N GLY A 51 -11.53 18.56 1.00
CA GLY A 51 -12.59 18.72 0.00
C GLY A 51 -13.23 20.12 -0.05
N ASP A 52 -13.21 20.89 1.04
CA ASP A 52 -13.87 22.21 1.15
C ASP A 52 -12.89 23.42 1.08
N GLU A 53 -11.58 23.21 1.16
CA GLU A 53 -10.56 24.28 1.09
C GLU A 53 -10.14 24.61 -0.36
N GLU A 54 -9.96 25.91 -0.66
CA GLU A 54 -9.58 26.43 -1.99
C GLU A 54 -8.14 26.06 -2.44
N ALA A 55 -7.25 25.58 -1.56
CA ALA A 55 -5.87 25.25 -1.94
C ALA A 55 -5.26 24.08 -1.13
N ILE A 56 -5.07 22.95 -1.83
CA ILE A 56 -4.19 21.85 -1.42
C ILE A 56 -2.74 22.32 -1.58
N LEU A 57 -1.90 22.15 -0.54
CA LEU A 57 -0.48 22.50 -0.67
C LEU A 57 0.22 21.54 -1.63
N PRO A 58 1.16 22.03 -2.47
CA PRO A 58 1.96 21.15 -3.30
C PRO A 58 2.79 20.17 -2.43
N PRO A 59 3.16 19.00 -2.97
CA PRO A 59 4.06 18.08 -2.30
C PRO A 59 5.34 18.76 -1.84
N VAL A 60 5.74 18.55 -0.58
CA VAL A 60 6.96 19.12 -0.01
C VAL A 60 7.99 18.02 0.19
N LEU A 61 9.13 18.13 -0.47
CA LEU A 61 10.23 17.18 -0.31
C LEU A 61 11.30 17.81 0.58
N MET A 62 11.37 17.34 1.83
CA MET A 62 12.35 17.80 2.82
C MET A 62 13.68 17.07 2.63
N SER A 63 14.77 17.83 2.68
CA SER A 63 16.12 17.27 2.71
C SER A 63 16.32 16.34 3.92
N PRO A 64 17.32 15.45 3.91
CA PRO A 64 17.63 14.60 5.06
C PRO A 64 17.81 15.40 6.36
N ASP A 65 18.46 16.56 6.29
CA ASP A 65 18.68 17.44 7.44
C ASP A 65 17.37 18.08 7.94
N GLN A 66 16.50 18.52 7.02
CA GLN A 66 15.18 19.06 7.36
C GLN A 66 14.28 17.99 7.99
N ALA A 67 14.27 16.79 7.42
CA ALA A 67 13.53 15.65 7.93
C ALA A 67 14.03 15.26 9.34
N GLN A 68 15.35 15.22 9.53
CA GLN A 68 15.97 14.92 10.82
C GLN A 68 15.64 15.98 11.87
N ALA A 69 15.70 17.27 11.51
CA ALA A 69 15.36 18.37 12.40
C ALA A 69 13.88 18.34 12.81
N LEU A 70 12.96 18.11 11.86
CA LEU A 70 11.52 17.96 12.14
C LEU A 70 11.27 16.82 13.11
N HIS A 71 11.93 15.68 12.90
CA HIS A 71 11.80 14.50 13.75
C HIS A 71 12.32 14.72 15.18
N GLN A 72 13.47 15.40 15.34
CA GLN A 72 14.04 15.70 16.64
C GLN A 72 13.24 16.74 17.44
N GLY A 73 12.14 17.27 16.88
CA GLY A 73 11.43 18.42 17.43
C GLY A 73 12.31 19.68 17.45
N GLY A 74 13.36 19.70 16.63
CA GLY A 74 14.29 20.80 16.49
C GLY A 74 13.79 21.83 15.47
N GLU A 75 14.57 22.90 15.32
CA GLU A 75 14.27 23.91 14.32
C GLU A 75 14.61 23.38 12.92
N VAL A 76 13.59 23.06 12.11
CA VAL A 76 13.77 22.75 10.68
C VAL A 76 14.48 23.90 9.96
N PRO A 77 15.66 23.69 9.33
CA PRO A 77 16.38 24.73 8.59
C PRO A 77 15.72 25.07 7.23
N ASP A 78 16.08 26.22 6.66
CA ASP A 78 15.71 26.66 5.30
C ASP A 78 14.20 26.60 4.99
N ARG A 79 13.38 27.10 5.92
CA ARG A 79 11.91 27.16 5.79
C ARG A 79 11.47 28.21 4.77
N SER A 80 11.43 27.82 3.50
CA SER A 80 10.81 28.58 2.42
C SER A 80 9.45 27.98 2.07
N GLU A 81 8.56 28.75 1.44
CA GLU A 81 7.32 28.17 0.93
C GLU A 81 7.63 27.12 -0.15
N PRO A 82 6.93 25.97 -0.17
CA PRO A 82 5.71 25.63 0.59
C PRO A 82 5.91 24.94 1.96
N LEU A 83 7.17 24.75 2.41
CA LEU A 83 7.48 24.04 3.65
C LEU A 83 7.00 24.79 4.89
N SER A 84 7.07 26.13 4.87
CA SER A 84 6.60 26.98 5.97
C SER A 84 5.10 26.84 6.22
N ASP A 85 4.26 26.91 5.17
CA ASP A 85 2.81 26.70 5.27
C ASP A 85 2.47 25.29 5.76
N LEU A 86 3.16 24.26 5.24
CA LEU A 86 2.96 22.89 5.68
C LEU A 86 3.24 22.74 7.19
N LEU A 87 4.37 23.26 7.66
CA LEU A 87 4.73 23.20 9.07
C LEU A 87 3.71 23.95 9.95
N ALA A 88 3.13 25.05 9.47
CA ALA A 88 2.04 25.74 10.16
C ALA A 88 0.78 24.87 10.27
N ARG A 89 0.34 24.23 9.17
CA ARG A 89 -0.82 23.33 9.17
C ARG A 89 -0.63 22.14 10.11
N VAL A 90 0.57 21.55 10.13
CA VAL A 90 0.90 20.43 11.04
C VAL A 90 0.81 20.87 12.51
N ARG A 91 1.20 22.11 12.84
CA ARG A 91 1.14 22.67 14.21
C ARG A 91 -0.30 22.89 14.69
N ASP A 92 -1.21 23.28 13.80
CA ASP A 92 -2.61 23.62 14.13
C ASP A 92 -3.54 22.41 14.31
N GLY A 93 -2.97 21.20 14.40
CA GLY A 93 -3.75 19.97 14.58
C GLY A 93 -4.34 19.40 13.29
N LEU A 94 -4.05 20.01 12.12
CA LEU A 94 -4.27 19.43 10.80
C LEU A 94 -3.22 18.35 10.44
N ARG A 95 -2.39 17.94 11.41
CA ARG A 95 -1.52 16.75 11.32
C ARG A 95 -2.27 15.53 10.81
N ASP A 96 -3.57 15.45 11.08
CA ASP A 96 -4.45 14.38 10.63
C ASP A 96 -4.76 14.41 9.13
N ARG A 97 -4.31 15.37 8.30
CA ARG A 97 -4.42 15.27 6.81
C ARG A 97 -3.09 15.14 6.07
N THR A 98 -1.96 15.37 6.73
CA THR A 98 -0.62 15.24 6.12
C THR A 98 -0.08 13.80 6.16
N LEU A 99 0.30 13.26 5.00
CA LEU A 99 1.09 12.04 4.88
C LEU A 99 2.57 12.37 4.81
N PHE A 100 3.40 11.62 5.52
CA PHE A 100 4.85 11.70 5.42
C PHE A 100 5.40 10.36 4.90
N ALA A 101 6.22 10.41 3.85
CA ALA A 101 6.84 9.25 3.22
C ALA A 101 8.34 9.50 2.97
N PRO A 102 9.27 8.63 3.42
CA PRO A 102 10.66 8.71 3.06
C PRO A 102 10.83 8.51 1.56
N VAL A 103 11.79 9.23 0.98
CA VAL A 103 12.26 9.05 -0.39
C VAL A 103 13.76 8.74 -0.32
N LEU A 104 14.18 7.68 -1.00
CA LEU A 104 15.58 7.25 -0.96
C LEU A 104 16.52 8.34 -1.48
N PRO A 105 17.70 8.55 -0.86
CA PRO A 105 18.58 9.69 -1.15
C PRO A 105 18.97 9.87 -2.63
N GLN A 106 19.14 8.77 -3.37
CA GLN A 106 19.55 8.81 -4.78
C GLN A 106 18.41 9.12 -5.75
N ALA A 107 17.17 8.81 -5.38
CA ALA A 107 15.97 9.13 -6.17
C ALA A 107 15.39 10.50 -5.79
N ALA A 108 15.71 11.00 -4.59
CA ALA A 108 15.00 12.07 -3.89
C ALA A 108 15.25 13.50 -4.41
N HIS A 109 16.21 13.77 -5.29
CA HIS A 109 16.47 15.16 -5.68
C HIS A 109 16.69 15.28 -7.18
N CYS A 110 15.76 15.97 -7.84
CA CYS A 110 16.06 16.63 -9.09
C CYS A 110 16.91 17.86 -8.77
N ASP A 111 18.23 17.75 -8.90
CA ASP A 111 19.14 18.88 -8.68
C ASP A 111 18.94 19.91 -9.81
N PRO A 112 18.44 21.13 -9.52
CA PRO A 112 18.24 22.15 -10.53
C PRO A 112 19.55 22.72 -11.10
N SER A 113 20.70 22.43 -10.46
CA SER A 113 22.03 22.86 -10.88
C SER A 113 22.78 21.83 -11.75
N GLY A 114 22.23 20.62 -11.90
CA GLY A 114 22.79 19.58 -12.76
C GLY A 114 22.58 19.85 -14.26
N PRO A 115 23.36 19.22 -15.15
CA PRO A 115 23.13 19.28 -16.58
C PRO A 115 21.75 18.69 -16.90
N ALA A 116 20.84 19.50 -17.44
CA ALA A 116 19.51 19.05 -17.81
C ALA A 116 19.50 18.53 -19.26
N GLU A 117 19.01 17.32 -19.47
CA GLU A 117 18.65 16.85 -20.81
C GLU A 117 17.47 17.68 -21.35
N GLU A 118 17.44 17.93 -22.67
CA GLU A 118 16.28 18.58 -23.31
C GLU A 118 15.02 17.74 -23.08
N PRO A 119 13.85 18.36 -22.88
CA PRO A 119 12.62 17.62 -22.74
C PRO A 119 12.32 16.90 -24.06
N PRO A 120 12.16 15.57 -24.05
CA PRO A 120 11.64 14.82 -25.18
C PRO A 120 10.19 15.25 -25.42
N ALA A 121 9.74 15.06 -26.66
CA ALA A 121 8.40 15.41 -27.06
C ALA A 121 7.34 14.63 -26.25
N GLY A 122 6.17 15.27 -26.14
CA GLY A 122 5.15 15.02 -25.12
C GLY A 122 4.48 13.66 -25.20
N LEU A 123 3.37 13.56 -24.47
CA LEU A 123 2.48 12.39 -24.53
C LEU A 123 2.00 12.16 -25.98
N PRO A 124 1.69 10.91 -26.36
CA PRO A 124 1.25 10.61 -27.71
C PRO A 124 -0.09 11.28 -28.04
N ASP A 125 -0.27 11.63 -29.32
CA ASP A 125 -1.60 11.86 -29.86
C ASP A 125 -2.35 10.52 -29.90
N VAL A 126 -3.54 10.49 -29.31
CA VAL A 126 -4.39 9.29 -29.21
C VAL A 126 -5.77 9.57 -29.80
N PRO A 127 -6.49 8.55 -30.30
CA PRO A 127 -7.86 8.71 -30.80
C PRO A 127 -8.79 9.38 -29.77
N GLU A 128 -9.77 10.16 -30.25
CA GLU A 128 -10.73 10.87 -29.38
C GLU A 128 -11.64 9.94 -28.56
N ASP A 129 -11.75 8.68 -28.94
CA ASP A 129 -12.52 7.61 -28.28
C ASP A 129 -11.63 6.65 -27.48
N SER A 130 -10.46 7.13 -27.03
CA SER A 130 -9.53 6.33 -26.24
C SER A 130 -10.04 6.06 -24.82
N THR A 131 -9.59 4.93 -24.25
CA THR A 131 -9.70 4.59 -22.83
C THR A 131 -8.32 4.36 -22.26
N VAL A 132 -7.95 5.12 -21.23
CA VAL A 132 -6.61 5.05 -20.64
C VAL A 132 -6.54 3.94 -19.59
N ILE A 133 -5.44 3.19 -19.58
CA ILE A 133 -5.16 2.16 -18.58
C ILE A 133 -3.97 2.61 -17.74
N GLY A 134 -4.21 2.87 -16.47
CA GLY A 134 -3.19 3.20 -15.49
C GLY A 134 -2.75 1.97 -14.68
N ILE A 135 -1.44 1.72 -14.62
CA ILE A 135 -0.86 0.62 -13.82
C ILE A 135 0.10 1.21 -12.78
N ILE A 136 -0.17 0.98 -11.50
CA ILE A 136 0.76 1.34 -10.41
C ILE A 136 1.22 0.04 -9.76
N ASP A 137 2.48 -0.31 -9.98
CA ASP A 137 3.08 -1.57 -9.53
C ASP A 137 4.61 -1.43 -9.29
N ASP A 138 5.32 -2.53 -9.04
CA ASP A 138 6.78 -2.61 -8.97
C ASP A 138 7.34 -3.48 -10.10
N GLY A 139 8.44 -3.05 -10.72
CA GLY A 139 9.11 -3.85 -11.75
C GLY A 139 8.31 -4.04 -13.03
N ILE A 140 7.72 -2.99 -13.58
CA ILE A 140 7.10 -3.00 -14.91
C ILE A 140 8.21 -2.89 -15.97
N ALA A 141 8.45 -3.96 -16.72
CA ALA A 141 9.42 -4.06 -17.80
C ALA A 141 8.86 -3.38 -19.06
N PHE A 142 9.04 -2.06 -19.16
CA PHE A 142 8.39 -1.25 -20.20
C PHE A 142 9.01 -1.34 -21.61
N ALA A 143 10.11 -2.10 -21.79
CA ALA A 143 10.62 -2.48 -23.11
C ALA A 143 10.02 -3.79 -23.66
N HIS A 144 9.20 -4.47 -22.86
CA HIS A 144 8.70 -5.81 -23.15
C HIS A 144 7.83 -5.84 -24.42
N PRO A 145 8.01 -6.82 -25.33
CA PRO A 145 7.27 -6.90 -26.60
C PRO A 145 5.74 -6.93 -26.46
N ALA A 146 5.20 -7.46 -25.35
CA ALA A 146 3.76 -7.51 -25.09
C ALA A 146 3.09 -6.12 -24.99
N PHE A 147 3.89 -5.07 -24.79
CA PHE A 147 3.42 -3.68 -24.68
C PHE A 147 3.76 -2.85 -25.92
N ARG A 148 4.05 -3.47 -27.06
CA ARG A 148 4.32 -2.77 -28.31
C ARG A 148 3.06 -2.60 -29.16
N LEU A 149 3.05 -1.57 -29.98
CA LEU A 149 2.09 -1.42 -31.07
C LEU A 149 2.32 -2.52 -32.13
N PRO A 150 1.36 -2.76 -33.05
CA PRO A 150 1.44 -3.84 -34.04
C PRO A 150 2.66 -3.77 -34.98
N ASP A 151 3.27 -2.60 -35.13
CA ASP A 151 4.52 -2.44 -35.89
C ASP A 151 5.75 -3.03 -35.18
N GLY A 152 5.62 -3.42 -33.91
CA GLY A 152 6.65 -4.01 -33.08
C GLY A 152 7.79 -3.05 -32.72
N ARG A 153 7.69 -1.76 -33.07
CA ARG A 153 8.72 -0.74 -32.89
C ARG A 153 8.33 0.27 -31.82
N HIS A 154 7.09 0.72 -31.85
CA HIS A 154 6.62 1.74 -30.93
C HIS A 154 5.96 1.12 -29.70
N THR A 155 6.13 1.77 -28.55
CA THR A 155 5.54 1.36 -27.30
C THR A 155 4.08 1.78 -27.17
N ARG A 156 3.28 1.01 -26.44
CA ARG A 156 1.92 1.41 -26.02
C ARG A 156 1.93 2.27 -24.78
N PHE A 157 3.04 2.30 -24.03
CA PHE A 157 3.18 3.25 -22.92
C PHE A 157 3.13 4.68 -23.46
N ALA A 158 2.23 5.49 -22.93
CA ALA A 158 2.23 6.94 -23.12
C ALA A 158 3.31 7.58 -22.24
N ALA A 159 3.45 7.09 -21.00
CA ALA A 159 4.54 7.43 -20.10
C ALA A 159 4.72 6.36 -19.02
N VAL A 160 5.94 6.26 -18.49
CA VAL A 160 6.30 5.44 -17.33
C VAL A 160 7.08 6.29 -16.33
N TRP A 161 6.53 6.48 -15.13
CA TRP A 161 7.26 7.11 -14.03
C TRP A 161 8.02 6.04 -13.22
N GLN A 162 9.35 6.06 -13.32
CA GLN A 162 10.25 5.28 -12.47
C GLN A 162 10.60 6.08 -11.21
N GLN A 163 9.90 5.83 -10.10
CA GLN A 163 10.04 6.63 -8.88
C GLN A 163 11.37 6.43 -8.14
N ASP A 164 12.04 5.29 -8.32
CA ASP A 164 13.40 5.04 -7.79
C ASP A 164 14.53 5.26 -8.83
N GLY A 165 14.21 5.90 -9.96
CA GLY A 165 15.19 6.25 -10.98
C GLY A 165 15.96 7.53 -10.62
N THR A 166 17.19 7.64 -11.13
CA THR A 166 17.93 8.91 -11.06
C THR A 166 17.20 10.00 -11.87
N CYS A 167 16.99 11.18 -11.29
CA CYS A 167 16.35 12.29 -12.00
C CYS A 167 17.28 12.91 -13.05
N LEU A 168 17.10 12.55 -14.33
CA LEU A 168 17.93 13.05 -15.43
C LEU A 168 17.64 14.49 -15.88
N ARG A 169 16.45 15.03 -15.57
CA ARG A 169 15.98 16.31 -16.12
C ARG A 169 16.22 17.51 -15.21
N GLY A 170 16.71 17.31 -13.97
CA GLY A 170 16.99 18.40 -13.03
C GLY A 170 15.85 19.41 -12.95
N ALA A 171 16.13 20.68 -13.25
CA ALA A 171 15.16 21.78 -13.24
C ALA A 171 14.01 21.65 -14.26
N HIS A 172 14.13 20.79 -15.27
CA HIS A 172 13.09 20.52 -16.27
C HIS A 172 12.20 19.30 -15.92
N SER A 173 12.38 18.70 -14.74
CA SER A 173 11.52 17.62 -14.25
C SER A 173 10.11 18.15 -13.92
N ASP A 174 9.08 17.43 -14.37
CA ASP A 174 7.68 17.68 -14.05
C ASP A 174 7.20 16.84 -12.83
N VAL A 175 8.09 16.04 -12.25
CA VAL A 175 7.86 15.23 -11.05
C VAL A 175 8.86 15.58 -9.94
N PRO A 176 8.48 15.44 -8.66
CA PRO A 176 9.33 15.84 -7.53
C PRO A 176 10.57 14.95 -7.34
N PHE A 177 10.53 13.70 -7.82
CA PHE A 177 11.61 12.72 -7.72
C PHE A 177 11.46 11.64 -8.79
N GLY A 178 12.49 10.82 -8.97
CA GLY A 178 12.49 9.78 -10.00
C GLY A 178 12.70 10.33 -11.41
N HIS A 179 12.32 9.54 -12.42
CA HIS A 179 12.35 9.96 -13.82
C HIS A 179 11.14 9.43 -14.58
N VAL A 180 10.62 10.26 -15.48
CA VAL A 180 9.51 9.92 -16.37
C VAL A 180 10.06 9.64 -17.76
N TYR A 181 9.83 8.44 -18.26
CA TYR A 181 10.06 8.08 -19.65
C TYR A 181 8.76 8.27 -20.44
N CYS A 182 8.72 9.24 -21.35
CA CYS A 182 7.59 9.42 -22.26
C CYS A 182 7.67 8.42 -23.43
N ARG A 183 6.63 8.31 -24.26
CA ARG A 183 6.63 7.40 -25.42
C ARG A 183 7.87 7.58 -26.30
N ASP A 184 8.16 8.81 -26.70
CA ASP A 184 9.26 9.10 -27.62
C ASP A 184 10.63 8.73 -27.02
N ASP A 185 10.80 8.91 -25.70
CA ASP A 185 12.00 8.43 -24.99
C ASP A 185 12.16 6.93 -25.08
N ILE A 186 11.07 6.21 -24.82
CA ILE A 186 11.05 4.75 -24.80
C ILE A 186 11.35 4.25 -26.21
N ASP A 187 10.71 4.82 -27.23
CA ASP A 187 10.88 4.41 -28.63
C ASP A 187 12.28 4.71 -29.15
N GLN A 188 12.83 5.89 -28.84
CA GLN A 188 14.21 6.22 -29.16
C GLN A 188 15.20 5.28 -28.48
N ARG A 189 15.01 4.99 -27.19
CA ARG A 189 15.87 4.07 -26.43
C ARG A 189 15.74 2.63 -26.92
N LEU A 190 14.54 2.19 -27.29
CA LEU A 190 14.31 0.90 -27.93
C LEU A 190 15.07 0.80 -29.25
N GLN A 191 15.02 1.84 -30.08
CA GLN A 191 15.76 1.88 -31.34
C GLN A 191 17.29 1.89 -31.12
N GLN A 192 17.80 2.68 -30.17
CA GLN A 192 19.22 2.73 -29.81
C GLN A 192 19.73 1.40 -29.27
N ALA A 193 18.88 0.68 -28.54
CA ALA A 193 19.14 -0.66 -28.04
C ALA A 193 18.95 -1.75 -29.10
N GLU A 194 18.62 -1.40 -30.35
CA GLU A 194 18.30 -2.36 -31.43
C GLU A 194 17.18 -3.33 -31.05
N PHE A 195 16.24 -2.86 -30.21
CA PHE A 195 15.14 -3.61 -29.64
C PHE A 195 15.56 -4.79 -28.74
N ASP A 196 16.83 -4.85 -28.34
CA ASP A 196 17.35 -5.78 -27.33
C ASP A 196 17.03 -5.26 -25.93
N GLU A 197 16.20 -5.99 -25.20
CA GLU A 197 15.76 -5.61 -23.85
C GLU A 197 16.90 -5.56 -22.83
N ASP A 198 17.91 -6.44 -22.92
CA ASP A 198 19.04 -6.45 -22.00
C ASP A 198 19.99 -5.28 -22.24
N ARG A 199 20.11 -4.82 -23.49
CA ARG A 199 20.78 -3.56 -23.80
C ARG A 199 19.97 -2.38 -23.31
N PHE A 200 18.67 -2.36 -23.58
CA PHE A 200 17.77 -1.30 -23.13
C PHE A 200 17.87 -1.07 -21.62
N TYR A 201 17.69 -2.11 -20.79
CA TYR A 201 17.71 -1.98 -19.33
C TYR A 201 19.10 -1.70 -18.76
N ARG A 202 20.17 -2.04 -19.47
CA ARG A 202 21.55 -1.72 -19.08
C ARG A 202 21.89 -0.26 -19.32
N ASP A 203 21.31 0.32 -20.36
CA ASP A 203 21.51 1.72 -20.75
C ASP A 203 20.52 2.67 -20.06
N LEU A 204 19.61 2.14 -19.22
CA LEU A 204 18.85 2.96 -18.30
C LEU A 204 19.78 3.58 -17.24
N PRO A 205 19.46 4.80 -16.78
CA PRO A 205 20.05 5.39 -15.58
C PRO A 205 20.07 4.41 -14.41
N THR A 206 20.97 4.63 -13.45
CA THR A 206 21.01 3.83 -12.23
C THR A 206 19.64 3.86 -11.55
N ILE A 207 19.08 2.66 -11.37
CA ILE A 207 17.82 2.38 -10.68
C ILE A 207 18.17 1.55 -9.45
N GLY A 208 17.72 2.00 -8.27
CA GLY A 208 18.05 1.36 -7.00
C GLY A 208 19.52 1.48 -6.61
N GLU A 209 19.96 0.68 -5.62
CA GLU A 209 21.32 0.73 -5.08
C GLU A 209 22.34 -0.03 -5.94
N GLU A 210 23.51 0.58 -6.18
CA GLU A 210 24.76 -0.01 -6.70
C GLU A 210 24.58 -1.31 -7.53
N GLY A 211 23.79 -1.25 -8.61
CA GLY A 211 23.65 -2.34 -9.59
C GLY A 211 22.54 -3.36 -9.37
N HIS A 212 21.69 -3.20 -8.35
CA HIS A 212 20.53 -4.07 -8.08
C HIS A 212 19.28 -3.60 -8.85
N SER A 213 19.37 -3.57 -10.18
CA SER A 213 18.21 -3.28 -11.03
C SER A 213 17.16 -4.41 -10.90
N PRO A 214 15.87 -4.09 -10.65
CA PRO A 214 14.82 -5.11 -10.54
C PRO A 214 14.68 -5.89 -11.84
N PHE A 215 15.01 -5.30 -12.99
CA PHE A 215 14.86 -5.92 -14.31
C PHE A 215 15.75 -7.15 -14.57
N ARG A 216 16.59 -7.55 -13.61
CA ARG A 216 17.40 -8.78 -13.70
C ARG A 216 16.65 -10.05 -13.31
N TYR A 217 15.52 -9.95 -12.61
CA TYR A 217 14.76 -11.12 -12.17
C TYR A 217 13.91 -11.68 -13.30
N ARG A 218 13.84 -13.02 -13.42
CA ARG A 218 13.00 -13.70 -14.43
C ARG A 218 11.52 -13.29 -14.37
N ALA A 219 10.98 -13.13 -13.17
CA ALA A 219 9.59 -12.76 -12.92
C ALA A 219 9.56 -11.42 -12.21
N LEU A 220 8.80 -10.47 -12.74
CA LEU A 220 8.53 -9.19 -12.10
C LEU A 220 7.03 -9.07 -11.87
N HIS A 221 6.64 -8.60 -10.70
CA HIS A 221 5.23 -8.52 -10.32
C HIS A 221 4.50 -7.57 -11.27
N GLY A 222 4.95 -6.33 -11.39
CA GLY A 222 4.31 -5.31 -12.22
C GLY A 222 4.28 -5.63 -13.70
N THR A 223 5.31 -6.29 -14.24
CA THR A 223 5.27 -6.75 -15.64
C THR A 223 4.15 -7.77 -15.87
N HIS A 224 4.00 -8.72 -14.95
CA HIS A 224 2.94 -9.73 -15.02
C HIS A 224 1.55 -9.09 -14.86
N ILE A 225 1.41 -8.12 -13.96
CA ILE A 225 0.16 -7.38 -13.74
C ILE A 225 -0.20 -6.53 -14.96
N ALA A 226 0.77 -5.78 -15.50
CA ALA A 226 0.58 -4.95 -16.69
C ALA A 226 0.17 -5.79 -17.90
N ASP A 227 0.74 -6.99 -18.07
CA ASP A 227 0.37 -7.92 -19.15
C ASP A 227 -1.08 -8.40 -19.02
N LEU A 228 -1.51 -8.79 -17.82
CA LEU A 228 -2.90 -9.20 -17.58
C LEU A 228 -3.90 -8.04 -17.78
N ALA A 229 -3.51 -6.81 -17.44
CA ALA A 229 -4.37 -5.64 -17.55
C ALA A 229 -4.43 -5.09 -18.98
N ALA A 230 -3.29 -5.07 -19.69
CA ALA A 230 -3.14 -4.31 -20.92
C ALA A 230 -2.24 -4.97 -21.98
N GLY A 231 -1.63 -6.13 -21.72
CA GLY A 231 -0.78 -6.83 -22.68
C GLY A 231 -1.52 -7.27 -23.95
N GLY A 232 -0.79 -7.41 -25.05
CA GLY A 232 -1.35 -7.90 -26.32
C GLY A 232 -1.52 -9.43 -26.39
N GLY A 233 -2.21 -9.90 -27.42
CA GLY A 233 -2.33 -11.32 -27.80
C GLY A 233 -3.51 -12.07 -27.17
N GLN A 234 -4.54 -11.36 -26.68
CA GLN A 234 -5.74 -11.96 -26.06
C GLN A 234 -6.92 -12.10 -27.05
N GLY A 235 -6.85 -11.49 -28.24
CA GLY A 235 -7.88 -11.51 -29.26
C GLY A 235 -9.08 -10.60 -28.98
N ASP A 236 -8.89 -9.53 -28.20
CA ASP A 236 -9.95 -8.57 -27.84
C ASP A 236 -9.74 -7.18 -28.46
N ALA A 237 -10.57 -6.19 -28.09
CA ALA A 237 -10.52 -4.87 -28.70
C ALA A 237 -9.18 -4.14 -28.50
N MET A 238 -8.43 -4.46 -27.42
CA MET A 238 -7.10 -3.92 -27.21
C MET A 238 -6.07 -4.46 -28.19
N ASP A 239 -6.32 -5.63 -28.79
CA ASP A 239 -5.48 -6.18 -29.86
C ASP A 239 -5.88 -5.66 -31.23
N THR A 240 -7.17 -5.38 -31.44
CA THR A 240 -7.67 -4.86 -32.72
C THR A 240 -7.38 -3.38 -32.91
N ALA A 241 -7.40 -2.59 -31.84
CA ALA A 241 -7.17 -1.14 -31.86
C ALA A 241 -6.30 -0.69 -30.66
N PRO A 242 -5.06 -1.20 -30.52
CA PRO A 242 -4.20 -0.94 -29.35
C PRO A 242 -3.88 0.53 -29.09
N GLU A 243 -3.94 1.37 -30.12
CA GLU A 243 -3.76 2.83 -30.04
C GLU A 243 -4.86 3.54 -29.24
N LYS A 244 -6.07 2.96 -29.15
CA LYS A 244 -7.16 3.47 -28.30
C LYS A 244 -6.97 3.16 -26.81
N PHE A 245 -5.99 2.31 -26.47
CA PHE A 245 -5.72 1.86 -25.11
C PHE A 245 -4.29 2.17 -24.70
N PRO A 246 -3.92 3.47 -24.61
CA PRO A 246 -2.60 3.88 -24.13
C PRO A 246 -2.41 3.49 -22.67
N ILE A 247 -1.17 3.12 -22.33
CA ILE A 247 -0.80 2.70 -20.97
C ILE A 247 -0.06 3.83 -20.26
N LEU A 248 -0.52 4.25 -19.10
CA LEU A 248 0.26 5.08 -18.18
C LEU A 248 0.71 4.21 -17.01
N ALA A 249 2.00 4.21 -16.69
CA ALA A 249 2.52 3.35 -15.64
C ALA A 249 3.35 4.10 -14.61
N VAL A 250 3.29 3.64 -13.37
CA VAL A 250 4.13 4.11 -12.27
C VAL A 250 4.80 2.89 -11.65
N ASN A 251 6.12 2.87 -11.72
CA ASN A 251 6.96 1.93 -10.99
C ASN A 251 7.29 2.52 -9.63
N LEU A 252 6.68 1.97 -8.58
CA LEU A 252 6.93 2.39 -7.20
C LEU A 252 8.37 2.02 -6.77
N PRO A 253 8.97 2.77 -5.82
CA PRO A 253 10.32 2.50 -5.37
C PRO A 253 10.46 1.13 -4.73
N THR A 254 11.44 0.35 -5.17
CA THR A 254 11.69 -1.02 -4.70
C THR A 254 11.84 -1.09 -3.17
N ALA A 255 12.49 -0.09 -2.56
CA ALA A 255 12.67 -0.02 -1.10
C ALA A 255 11.39 0.34 -0.34
N LEU A 256 10.47 1.10 -0.93
CA LEU A 256 9.19 1.44 -0.30
C LEU A 256 8.20 0.28 -0.36
N VAL A 257 8.27 -0.52 -1.43
CA VAL A 257 7.54 -1.80 -1.53
C VAL A 257 8.11 -2.81 -0.53
N SER A 258 9.35 -2.61 -0.06
CA SER A 258 9.97 -3.41 0.99
C SER A 258 9.51 -3.05 2.42
N ASP A 259 8.87 -1.88 2.60
CA ASP A 259 8.37 -1.43 3.90
C ASP A 259 7.04 -2.11 4.26
N THR A 260 7.00 -2.64 5.47
CA THR A 260 6.00 -3.58 5.96
C THR A 260 4.95 -2.90 6.83
N GLY A 261 5.17 -1.63 7.17
CA GLY A 261 4.20 -0.77 7.83
C GLY A 261 3.24 -0.08 6.87
N ALA A 262 3.42 -0.25 5.55
CA ALA A 262 2.59 0.35 4.48
C ALA A 262 2.50 1.89 4.48
N THR A 263 3.12 2.56 5.45
CA THR A 263 2.99 4.00 5.68
C THR A 263 3.69 4.78 4.57
N PHE A 264 4.79 4.24 4.06
CA PHE A 264 5.68 4.97 3.16
C PHE A 264 5.31 4.80 1.68
N MET A 265 4.76 3.63 1.30
CA MET A 265 4.23 3.40 -0.04
C MET A 265 3.02 4.28 -0.37
N ALA A 266 2.28 4.73 0.66
CA ALA A 266 1.08 5.55 0.53
C ALA A 266 1.29 6.84 -0.28
N GLY A 267 2.33 7.62 0.06
CA GLY A 267 2.60 8.89 -0.60
C GLY A 267 3.04 8.70 -2.05
N ALA A 268 3.90 7.70 -2.29
CA ALA A 268 4.34 7.30 -3.62
C ALA A 268 3.17 6.88 -4.52
N MET A 269 2.21 6.11 -3.98
CA MET A 269 0.99 5.69 -4.69
C MET A 269 0.08 6.89 -5.04
N ILE A 270 -0.18 7.78 -4.09
CA ILE A 270 -1.07 8.94 -4.32
C ILE A 270 -0.48 9.87 -5.38
N LEU A 271 0.82 10.16 -5.30
CA LEU A 271 1.50 10.92 -6.36
C LEU A 271 1.41 10.21 -7.71
N GLY A 272 1.55 8.89 -7.74
CA GLY A 272 1.41 8.10 -8.96
C GLY A 272 0.01 8.25 -9.57
N VAL A 273 -1.06 8.21 -8.76
CA VAL A 273 -2.43 8.46 -9.22
C VAL A 273 -2.56 9.88 -9.79
N GLN A 274 -2.06 10.90 -9.08
CA GLN A 274 -2.10 12.29 -9.53
C GLN A 274 -1.36 12.49 -10.86
N ASP A 275 -0.20 11.85 -11.05
CA ASP A 275 0.55 11.91 -12.30
C ASP A 275 -0.21 11.26 -13.46
N ILE A 276 -0.84 10.10 -13.24
CA ILE A 276 -1.68 9.44 -14.26
C ILE A 276 -2.86 10.33 -14.65
N LEU A 277 -3.55 10.95 -13.68
CA LEU A 277 -4.65 11.87 -13.95
C LEU A 277 -4.19 13.07 -14.79
N ARG A 278 -3.13 13.76 -14.34
CA ARG A 278 -2.57 14.92 -15.04
C ARG A 278 -2.17 14.60 -16.48
N ARG A 279 -1.50 13.47 -16.71
CA ARG A 279 -1.10 13.03 -18.06
C ARG A 279 -2.32 12.66 -18.91
N THR A 280 -3.33 12.04 -18.31
CA THR A 280 -4.59 11.78 -19.01
C THR A 280 -5.26 13.09 -19.44
N GLU A 281 -5.28 14.11 -18.59
CA GLU A 281 -5.80 15.44 -18.92
C GLU A 281 -5.00 16.17 -20.01
N GLU A 282 -3.69 15.99 -20.05
CA GLU A 282 -2.86 16.47 -21.17
C GLU A 282 -3.25 15.80 -22.49
N MET A 283 -3.43 14.47 -22.51
CA MET A 283 -3.91 13.77 -23.70
C MET A 283 -5.34 14.17 -24.09
N ILE A 284 -6.24 14.38 -23.11
CA ILE A 284 -7.61 14.88 -23.34
C ILE A 284 -7.57 16.25 -24.01
N ARG A 285 -6.68 17.16 -23.54
CA ARG A 285 -6.52 18.50 -24.13
C ARG A 285 -6.03 18.42 -25.58
N ALA A 286 -5.11 17.51 -25.87
CA ALA A 286 -4.59 17.31 -27.23
C ALA A 286 -5.66 16.72 -28.17
N ALA A 287 -6.40 15.71 -27.71
CA ALA A 287 -7.44 15.05 -28.50
C ALA A 287 -8.76 15.83 -28.60
N GLY A 288 -9.01 16.77 -27.70
CA GLY A 288 -10.23 17.58 -27.66
C GLY A 288 -11.47 16.87 -27.12
N ARG A 289 -11.32 15.66 -26.54
CA ARG A 289 -12.43 14.87 -25.98
C ARG A 289 -11.99 14.14 -24.70
N PRO A 290 -12.84 14.09 -23.65
CA PRO A 290 -12.52 13.36 -22.42
C PRO A 290 -12.48 11.84 -22.60
N PHE A 291 -11.60 11.16 -21.85
CA PHE A 291 -11.39 9.71 -21.90
C PHE A 291 -11.83 9.00 -20.62
N PRO A 292 -12.45 7.82 -20.72
CA PRO A 292 -12.52 6.91 -19.60
C PRO A 292 -11.14 6.50 -19.09
N LEU A 293 -11.06 6.17 -17.79
CA LEU A 293 -9.82 5.79 -17.12
C LEU A 293 -10.01 4.57 -16.22
N VAL A 294 -9.17 3.54 -16.37
CA VAL A 294 -9.12 2.41 -15.43
C VAL A 294 -7.74 2.37 -14.78
N LEU A 295 -7.70 2.46 -13.45
CA LEU A 295 -6.49 2.30 -12.67
C LEU A 295 -6.47 0.93 -11.99
N ASN A 296 -5.41 0.17 -12.20
CA ASN A 296 -5.13 -1.04 -11.44
C ASN A 296 -3.96 -0.79 -10.48
N LEU A 297 -4.22 -0.92 -9.17
CA LEU A 297 -3.20 -0.82 -8.13
C LEU A 297 -3.12 -2.18 -7.43
N SER A 298 -2.13 -3.00 -7.80
CA SER A 298 -2.04 -4.39 -7.34
C SER A 298 -1.24 -4.56 -6.05
N PHE A 299 -1.39 -3.61 -5.12
CA PHE A 299 -0.84 -3.66 -3.77
C PHE A 299 -1.93 -3.79 -2.72
N GLY A 300 -1.57 -4.34 -1.56
CA GLY A 300 -2.47 -4.46 -0.43
C GLY A 300 -1.83 -4.02 0.87
N LEU A 301 -2.54 -3.18 1.60
CA LEU A 301 -2.14 -2.69 2.92
C LEU A 301 -2.82 -3.51 4.01
N GLY A 302 -2.09 -3.74 5.10
CA GLY A 302 -2.66 -4.22 6.36
C GLY A 302 -3.20 -3.06 7.19
N GLY A 303 -3.64 -3.35 8.42
CA GLY A 303 -4.06 -2.35 9.39
C GLY A 303 -5.57 -2.30 9.65
N ILE A 304 -5.93 -1.50 10.65
CA ILE A 304 -7.29 -1.27 11.13
C ILE A 304 -7.93 -0.09 10.38
N GLY A 305 -9.26 -0.20 10.17
CA GLY A 305 -10.07 0.80 9.48
C GLY A 305 -10.32 0.42 8.03
N LYS A 306 -11.49 -0.16 7.75
CA LYS A 306 -11.90 -0.60 6.40
C LYS A 306 -13.35 -0.18 6.15
N ASN A 307 -13.59 1.11 5.90
CA ASN A 307 -14.91 1.71 5.62
C ASN A 307 -14.80 3.21 5.26
N GLY A 308 -13.85 3.58 4.39
CA GLY A 308 -13.58 4.99 4.06
C GLY A 308 -12.76 5.77 5.12
N GLY A 309 -12.55 5.18 6.30
CA GLY A 309 -11.66 5.72 7.34
C GLY A 309 -10.15 5.64 7.04
N HIS A 310 -9.76 4.95 5.97
CA HIS A 310 -8.36 4.90 5.55
C HIS A 310 -8.04 6.05 4.60
N LEU A 311 -7.06 6.89 4.96
CA LEU A 311 -6.69 8.12 4.24
C LEU A 311 -6.46 7.91 2.74
N ILE A 312 -5.75 6.85 2.37
CA ILE A 312 -5.50 6.53 0.96
C ILE A 312 -6.79 6.13 0.24
N ALA A 313 -7.66 5.33 0.84
CA ALA A 313 -8.92 4.94 0.20
C ALA A 313 -9.79 6.18 -0.06
N ALA A 314 -9.84 7.11 0.90
CA ALA A 314 -10.51 8.40 0.72
C ALA A 314 -9.91 9.22 -0.43
N ALA A 315 -8.58 9.29 -0.54
CA ALA A 315 -7.91 9.98 -1.65
C ALA A 315 -8.23 9.35 -3.03
N LEU A 316 -8.34 8.01 -3.10
CA LEU A 316 -8.73 7.30 -4.31
C LEU A 316 -10.21 7.57 -4.68
N GLU A 317 -11.11 7.60 -3.70
CA GLU A 317 -12.52 7.99 -3.91
C GLU A 317 -12.65 9.43 -4.40
N GLN A 318 -11.94 10.37 -3.78
CA GLN A 318 -11.91 11.77 -4.19
C GLN A 318 -11.38 11.93 -5.62
N ALA A 319 -10.39 11.15 -6.03
CA ALA A 319 -9.89 11.13 -7.40
C ALA A 319 -10.98 10.69 -8.40
N MET A 320 -11.75 9.65 -8.07
CA MET A 320 -12.88 9.21 -8.91
C MET A 320 -13.99 10.25 -8.96
N ASP A 321 -14.38 10.82 -7.81
CA ASP A 321 -15.42 11.84 -7.73
C ASP A 321 -15.03 13.12 -8.51
N TYR A 322 -13.75 13.52 -8.41
CA TYR A 322 -13.17 14.60 -9.21
C TYR A 322 -13.29 14.30 -10.70
N TRP A 323 -12.92 13.09 -11.12
CA TRP A 323 -12.95 12.70 -12.52
C TRP A 323 -14.37 12.68 -13.10
N HIS A 324 -15.31 12.03 -12.40
CA HIS A 324 -16.70 11.96 -12.84
C HIS A 324 -17.35 13.34 -12.87
N THR A 325 -17.05 14.20 -11.88
CA THR A 325 -17.59 15.56 -11.83
C THR A 325 -17.01 16.46 -12.91
N THR A 326 -15.69 16.44 -13.11
CA THR A 326 -14.98 17.38 -13.98
C THR A 326 -15.05 16.99 -15.45
N HIS A 327 -14.77 15.72 -15.74
CA HIS A 327 -14.60 15.23 -17.12
C HIS A 327 -15.85 14.55 -17.67
N LYS A 328 -16.84 14.23 -16.82
CA LYS A 328 -18.11 13.60 -17.21
C LYS A 328 -17.94 12.28 -17.98
N VAL A 329 -16.89 11.52 -17.65
CA VAL A 329 -16.57 10.22 -18.22
C VAL A 329 -16.16 9.25 -17.09
N PRO A 330 -16.35 7.94 -17.28
CA PRO A 330 -16.18 6.97 -16.20
C PRO A 330 -14.70 6.79 -15.83
N MET A 331 -14.47 6.67 -14.52
CA MET A 331 -13.19 6.22 -13.95
C MET A 331 -13.43 5.05 -13.00
N ARG A 332 -12.54 4.05 -13.02
CA ARG A 332 -12.56 2.90 -12.11
C ARG A 332 -11.20 2.68 -11.48
N ILE A 333 -11.20 2.37 -10.19
CA ILE A 333 -10.01 1.94 -9.45
C ILE A 333 -10.21 0.50 -9.02
N VAL A 334 -9.31 -0.38 -9.43
CA VAL A 334 -9.36 -1.82 -9.18
C VAL A 334 -8.24 -2.23 -8.24
N LEU A 335 -8.60 -2.84 -7.12
CA LEU A 335 -7.70 -3.27 -6.06
C LEU A 335 -7.80 -4.77 -5.79
N PRO A 336 -6.70 -5.44 -5.41
CA PRO A 336 -6.74 -6.81 -4.94
C PRO A 336 -7.37 -6.88 -3.54
N ALA A 337 -8.20 -7.89 -3.29
CA ALA A 337 -8.82 -8.13 -1.98
C ALA A 337 -7.81 -8.51 -0.89
N GLY A 338 -6.65 -9.07 -1.25
CA GLY A 338 -5.62 -9.51 -0.32
C GLY A 338 -5.50 -11.04 -0.22
N ASN A 339 -4.32 -11.49 0.22
CA ASN A 339 -3.93 -12.90 0.27
C ASN A 339 -3.75 -13.42 1.70
N THR A 340 -4.43 -12.83 2.70
CA THR A 340 -4.10 -13.01 4.12
C THR A 340 -5.12 -13.86 4.89
N LEU A 341 -6.08 -14.50 4.20
CA LEU A 341 -7.12 -15.31 4.83
C LEU A 341 -6.57 -16.35 5.81
N GLN A 342 -5.46 -17.00 5.45
CA GLN A 342 -4.81 -18.05 6.27
C GLN A 342 -3.64 -17.54 7.11
N SER A 343 -3.36 -16.23 7.10
CA SER A 343 -2.13 -15.69 7.67
C SER A 343 -2.21 -15.47 9.19
N ARG A 344 -3.38 -15.68 9.82
CA ARG A 344 -3.62 -15.47 11.27
C ARG A 344 -3.19 -14.07 11.74
N LEU A 345 -3.54 -13.06 10.95
CA LEU A 345 -3.18 -11.65 11.18
C LEU A 345 -4.29 -10.85 11.86
N ALA A 346 -5.39 -11.50 12.23
CA ALA A 346 -6.60 -10.87 12.72
C ALA A 346 -7.15 -11.61 13.93
N ALA A 347 -7.52 -10.87 14.97
CA ALA A 347 -8.24 -11.41 16.10
C ALA A 347 -9.28 -10.42 16.63
N ARG A 348 -10.32 -10.93 17.30
CA ARG A 348 -11.31 -10.14 18.02
C ARG A 348 -11.54 -10.70 19.40
N SER A 349 -11.78 -9.83 20.36
CA SER A 349 -12.16 -10.21 21.72
C SER A 349 -12.95 -9.09 22.37
N GLU A 350 -13.70 -9.42 23.40
CA GLU A 350 -14.23 -8.46 24.37
C GLU A 350 -13.25 -8.36 25.56
N ILE A 351 -13.08 -7.16 26.11
CA ILE A 351 -12.43 -6.90 27.39
C ILE A 351 -13.42 -6.28 28.37
N SER A 352 -13.28 -6.60 29.65
CA SER A 352 -14.14 -6.11 30.74
C SER A 352 -13.31 -5.75 31.97
N PRO A 353 -13.83 -4.97 32.94
CA PRO A 353 -13.09 -4.67 34.16
C PRO A 353 -12.63 -5.96 34.88
N GLY A 354 -11.32 -6.07 35.14
CA GLY A 354 -10.72 -7.26 35.76
C GLY A 354 -10.62 -8.50 34.85
N ARG A 355 -11.05 -8.42 33.59
CA ARG A 355 -10.99 -9.50 32.60
C ARG A 355 -10.23 -9.02 31.35
N PRO A 356 -8.88 -9.00 31.39
CA PRO A 356 -8.08 -8.63 30.23
C PRO A 356 -8.10 -9.74 29.17
N TYR A 357 -7.83 -9.35 27.92
CA TYR A 357 -7.53 -10.28 26.84
C TYR A 357 -6.03 -10.43 26.68
N ARG A 358 -5.56 -11.66 26.41
CA ARG A 358 -4.13 -11.94 26.22
C ARG A 358 -3.91 -12.60 24.86
N ALA A 359 -3.33 -11.84 23.94
CA ALA A 359 -2.88 -12.36 22.65
C ALA A 359 -1.46 -12.93 22.75
N THR A 360 -1.20 -14.00 22.00
CA THR A 360 0.16 -14.49 21.76
C THR A 360 0.56 -14.16 20.33
N VAL A 361 1.61 -13.35 20.17
CA VAL A 361 2.18 -12.97 18.88
C VAL A 361 3.48 -13.74 18.67
N ARG A 362 3.50 -14.64 17.68
CA ARG A 362 4.74 -15.28 17.25
C ARG A 362 5.48 -14.32 16.33
N VAL A 363 6.67 -13.88 16.77
CA VAL A 363 7.64 -13.17 15.94
C VAL A 363 8.59 -14.16 15.32
N ALA A 364 8.68 -14.16 13.99
CA ALA A 364 9.57 -15.04 13.25
C ALA A 364 11.06 -14.75 13.57
N PRO A 365 11.93 -15.78 13.55
CA PRO A 365 13.38 -15.56 13.54
C PRO A 365 13.81 -14.86 12.24
N ASP A 366 14.95 -14.18 12.27
CA ASP A 366 15.59 -13.47 11.15
C ASP A 366 14.70 -12.46 10.39
N ASN A 367 13.63 -11.99 11.03
CA ASN A 367 12.71 -11.01 10.49
C ASN A 367 13.43 -9.69 10.19
N ARG A 368 13.51 -9.39 8.90
CA ARG A 368 14.18 -8.19 8.34
C ARG A 368 13.35 -6.92 8.48
N GLY A 369 12.04 -7.05 8.64
CA GLY A 369 11.13 -5.93 8.82
C GLY A 369 10.61 -5.84 10.26
N SER A 370 10.08 -4.68 10.60
CA SER A 370 9.40 -4.48 11.88
C SER A 370 8.06 -5.23 11.93
N THR A 371 7.68 -5.75 13.10
CA THR A 371 6.33 -6.31 13.34
C THR A 371 5.47 -5.27 14.03
N TYR A 372 4.35 -4.90 13.41
CA TYR A 372 3.37 -4.01 14.01
C TYR A 372 2.10 -4.78 14.34
N LEU A 373 1.61 -4.60 15.56
CA LEU A 373 0.31 -5.08 16.02
C LEU A 373 -0.53 -3.86 16.38
N GLU A 374 -1.61 -3.63 15.67
CA GLU A 374 -2.63 -2.64 16.03
C GLU A 374 -3.72 -3.29 16.88
N ILE A 375 -4.17 -2.55 17.89
CA ILE A 375 -5.24 -2.93 18.81
C ILE A 375 -6.21 -1.75 18.83
N ALA A 376 -7.41 -1.92 18.29
CA ALA A 376 -8.39 -0.86 18.27
C ALA A 376 -9.58 -1.18 19.15
N VAL A 377 -10.14 -0.14 19.75
CA VAL A 377 -11.50 -0.20 20.28
C VAL A 377 -12.45 -0.30 19.10
N ALA A 378 -13.32 -1.31 19.07
CA ALA A 378 -14.24 -1.57 17.97
C ALA A 378 -15.45 -0.60 17.95
N GLN A 379 -15.20 0.66 18.28
CA GLN A 379 -16.18 1.72 18.35
C GLN A 379 -15.57 3.02 17.83
N ARG A 380 -16.36 3.76 17.04
CA ARG A 380 -16.02 5.11 16.58
C ARG A 380 -16.45 6.14 17.61
N GLY A 381 -15.67 7.21 17.72
CA GLY A 381 -16.00 8.32 18.59
C GLY A 381 -15.08 9.51 18.39
N GLN A 382 -15.23 10.52 19.25
CA GLN A 382 -14.33 11.66 19.30
C GLN A 382 -12.98 11.26 19.91
N LYS A 383 -11.91 11.95 19.50
CA LYS A 383 -10.56 11.74 20.04
C LYS A 383 -10.56 11.96 21.56
N PRO A 384 -10.26 10.92 22.38
CA PRO A 384 -10.15 11.11 23.81
C PRO A 384 -8.80 11.71 24.19
N ASP A 385 -8.73 12.42 25.32
CA ASP A 385 -7.45 12.91 25.87
C ASP A 385 -6.58 11.77 26.40
N LEU A 386 -7.23 10.76 27.01
CA LEU A 386 -6.61 9.62 27.65
C LEU A 386 -7.07 8.33 26.96
N SER A 387 -6.13 7.43 26.72
CA SER A 387 -6.41 6.11 26.18
C SER A 387 -7.30 5.31 27.13
N SER A 388 -8.33 4.67 26.57
CA SER A 388 -9.21 3.76 27.29
C SER A 388 -8.59 2.38 27.49
N LEU A 389 -7.48 2.08 26.81
CA LEU A 389 -6.77 0.81 26.88
C LEU A 389 -5.49 0.89 27.73
N SER A 390 -5.20 -0.20 28.45
CA SER A 390 -3.91 -0.48 29.05
C SER A 390 -3.29 -1.68 28.35
N VAL A 391 -2.12 -1.49 27.74
CA VAL A 391 -1.43 -2.53 26.98
C VAL A 391 -0.10 -2.86 27.64
N LYS A 392 0.09 -4.15 27.93
CA LYS A 392 1.34 -4.68 28.49
C LYS A 392 1.94 -5.71 27.54
N VAL A 393 3.20 -5.49 27.19
CA VAL A 393 3.96 -6.39 26.31
C VAL A 393 5.00 -7.14 27.15
N THR A 394 5.03 -8.46 27.02
CA THR A 394 5.98 -9.33 27.70
C THR A 394 6.83 -10.08 26.68
N PRO A 395 8.17 -10.02 26.76
CA PRO A 395 9.05 -10.71 25.84
C PRO A 395 8.98 -12.25 25.99
N PRO A 396 9.48 -13.02 25.00
CA PRO A 396 9.52 -14.46 25.05
C PRO A 396 10.29 -14.98 26.28
N ARG A 397 9.82 -16.10 26.85
CA ARG A 397 10.52 -16.76 27.96
C ARG A 397 11.96 -17.12 27.55
N GLY A 398 12.93 -16.80 28.39
CA GLY A 398 14.34 -17.08 28.13
C GLY A 398 15.06 -16.05 27.25
N ALA A 399 14.38 -14.99 26.81
CA ALA A 399 14.97 -13.94 25.99
C ALA A 399 15.98 -13.01 26.71
N ALA A 400 16.19 -13.20 28.02
CA ALA A 400 17.03 -12.35 28.87
C ALA A 400 16.71 -10.84 28.83
N LEU A 401 15.51 -10.48 28.38
CA LEU A 401 14.97 -9.12 28.40
C LEU A 401 14.07 -8.95 29.62
N PHE A 402 14.43 -8.05 30.54
CA PHE A 402 13.71 -7.81 31.79
C PHE A 402 13.25 -6.35 31.87
N PRO A 403 12.10 -5.99 31.27
CA PRO A 403 11.61 -4.62 31.29
C PRO A 403 11.35 -4.15 32.73
N PRO A 404 11.65 -2.88 33.07
CA PRO A 404 11.20 -2.29 34.33
C PRO A 404 9.67 -2.15 34.36
N ALA A 405 9.11 -1.75 35.50
CA ALA A 405 7.68 -1.51 35.64
C ALA A 405 7.17 -0.57 34.54
N MET A 406 6.03 -0.92 33.93
CA MET A 406 5.35 -0.11 32.92
C MET A 406 5.01 1.28 33.49
N PRO A 407 5.07 2.34 32.67
CA PRO A 407 4.41 3.61 32.97
C PRO A 407 2.92 3.38 33.32
N ALA A 408 2.41 4.13 34.29
CA ALA A 408 1.05 3.95 34.77
C ALA A 408 0.01 4.37 33.71
N ALA A 409 -1.04 3.56 33.56
CA ALA A 409 -2.23 3.92 32.79
C ALA A 409 -3.22 4.75 33.64
N PRO A 410 -4.11 5.56 33.03
CA PRO A 410 -4.26 5.77 31.59
C PRO A 410 -3.13 6.62 30.99
N VAL A 411 -2.76 6.30 29.75
CA VAL A 411 -1.73 7.03 28.99
C VAL A 411 -2.43 8.09 28.14
N ARG A 412 -1.87 9.29 28.03
CA ARG A 412 -2.40 10.33 27.13
C ARG A 412 -2.33 9.86 25.68
N VAL A 413 -3.37 10.12 24.89
CA VAL A 413 -3.35 9.84 23.44
C VAL A 413 -2.22 10.64 22.76
N ASP A 414 -1.71 10.13 21.65
CA ASP A 414 -0.49 10.56 20.96
C ASP A 414 0.77 10.46 21.83
N THR A 415 0.87 9.38 22.61
CA THR A 415 2.06 9.08 23.43
C THR A 415 2.69 7.77 22.99
N ALA A 416 4.01 7.81 22.75
CA ALA A 416 4.84 6.64 22.56
C ALA A 416 5.57 6.28 23.85
N LEU A 417 5.49 5.01 24.23
CA LEU A 417 6.29 4.38 25.27
C LEU A 417 7.29 3.44 24.59
N GLN A 418 8.58 3.67 24.78
CA GLN A 418 9.62 2.87 24.15
C GLN A 418 10.49 2.23 25.22
N LEU A 419 10.65 0.91 25.15
CA LEU A 419 11.61 0.21 25.98
C LEU A 419 12.98 0.30 25.30
N VAL A 420 13.92 0.97 25.94
CA VAL A 420 15.22 1.30 25.35
C VAL A 420 16.34 0.60 26.10
N LEU A 421 17.27 0.02 25.34
CA LEU A 421 18.57 -0.44 25.80
C LEU A 421 19.55 0.73 25.77
N GLU A 422 20.03 1.15 26.94
CA GLU A 422 20.97 2.25 27.04
C GLU A 422 22.40 1.75 26.80
N ALA A 423 23.04 2.27 25.75
CA ALA A 423 24.45 2.05 25.47
C ALA A 423 25.06 3.26 24.73
N PRO A 424 26.29 3.69 25.07
CA PRO A 424 26.94 4.85 24.46
C PRO A 424 27.01 4.81 22.92
N GLU A 425 27.15 3.61 22.36
CA GLU A 425 27.24 3.35 20.92
C GLU A 425 25.93 3.66 20.14
N PHE A 426 24.79 3.72 20.83
CA PHE A 426 23.49 4.02 20.22
C PHE A 426 23.06 5.49 20.42
N GLY A 427 23.94 6.32 20.99
CA GLY A 427 23.67 7.74 21.23
C GLY A 427 22.66 8.00 22.35
N PRO A 428 22.20 9.25 22.52
CA PRO A 428 21.34 9.67 23.64
C PRO A 428 19.96 9.00 23.64
N ASN A 429 19.58 8.40 22.51
CA ASN A 429 18.29 7.77 22.31
C ASN A 429 18.28 6.27 22.57
N GLY A 430 19.45 5.64 22.75
CA GLY A 430 19.59 4.20 22.96
C GLY A 430 18.99 3.34 21.83
N LEU A 431 18.96 2.03 22.05
CA LEU A 431 18.41 1.05 21.10
C LEU A 431 17.05 0.52 21.57
N ALA A 432 15.98 0.88 20.84
CA ALA A 432 14.63 0.40 21.13
C ALA A 432 14.52 -1.13 21.00
N GLN A 433 13.93 -1.76 22.01
CA GLN A 433 13.65 -3.20 22.06
C GLN A 433 12.21 -3.50 21.63
N PHE A 434 11.28 -2.61 21.98
CA PHE A 434 9.92 -2.51 21.44
C PHE A 434 9.28 -1.18 21.83
N GLY A 435 8.17 -0.84 21.18
CA GLY A 435 7.41 0.37 21.45
C GLY A 435 5.91 0.10 21.54
N ILE A 436 5.21 0.94 22.30
CA ILE A 436 3.76 0.98 22.43
C ILE A 436 3.32 2.41 22.15
N TYR A 437 2.49 2.61 21.15
CA TYR A 437 1.97 3.92 20.77
C TYR A 437 0.47 3.97 21.02
N HIS A 438 0.04 4.89 21.88
CA HIS A 438 -1.38 5.20 22.09
C HIS A 438 -1.75 6.32 21.13
N GLY A 439 -2.59 6.03 20.14
CA GLY A 439 -2.95 6.95 19.07
C GLY A 439 -4.45 6.98 18.80
N PHE A 440 -4.82 7.82 17.85
CA PHE A 440 -6.18 7.96 17.36
C PHE A 440 -6.17 8.17 15.85
N GLN A 441 -6.96 7.37 15.13
CA GLN A 441 -7.09 7.46 13.68
C GLN A 441 -8.43 8.09 13.33
N ARG A 442 -8.40 9.32 12.82
CA ARG A 442 -9.59 10.00 12.28
C ARG A 442 -10.09 9.35 10.99
N ASP A 443 -11.39 9.44 10.76
CA ASP A 443 -11.99 9.14 9.47
C ASP A 443 -11.84 10.31 8.49
N PHE A 444 -11.60 9.99 7.23
CA PHE A 444 -11.37 10.97 6.16
C PHE A 444 -12.55 11.15 5.22
N ALA A 445 -13.25 10.06 4.91
CA ALA A 445 -14.45 10.07 4.07
C ALA A 445 -15.43 9.01 4.58
N PRO A 446 -16.12 9.27 5.70
CA PRO A 446 -17.08 8.32 6.24
C PRO A 446 -18.29 8.22 5.28
N GLU A 447 -18.63 7.00 4.86
CA GLU A 447 -19.82 6.75 4.02
C GLU A 447 -21.13 6.98 4.79
N THR A 448 -21.08 6.95 6.12
CA THR A 448 -22.20 7.23 7.01
C THR A 448 -22.06 8.63 7.61
N ALA A 449 -23.18 9.17 8.09
CA ALA A 449 -23.23 10.47 8.78
C ALA A 449 -22.52 10.41 10.15
N THR A 450 -21.21 10.20 10.18
CA THR A 450 -20.38 10.40 11.37
C THR A 450 -20.16 11.90 11.56
N HIS A 451 -20.05 12.34 12.82
CA HIS A 451 -19.70 13.73 13.07
C HIS A 451 -18.27 14.01 12.58
N PRO A 452 -18.01 15.19 11.97
CA PRO A 452 -16.66 15.59 11.59
C PRO A 452 -15.67 15.40 12.74
N GLY A 453 -14.53 14.77 12.44
CA GLY A 453 -13.46 14.53 13.41
C GLY A 453 -13.59 13.26 14.26
N GLU A 454 -14.63 12.44 14.05
CA GLU A 454 -14.69 11.08 14.60
C GLU A 454 -13.60 10.16 14.02
N GLY A 455 -13.34 9.07 14.72
CA GLY A 455 -12.30 8.12 14.40
C GLY A 455 -12.25 6.98 15.40
N VAL A 456 -11.12 6.29 15.45
CA VAL A 456 -10.90 5.07 16.23
C VAL A 456 -9.69 5.25 17.14
N GLU A 457 -9.84 4.90 18.42
CA GLU A 457 -8.70 4.75 19.32
C GLU A 457 -7.90 3.49 18.94
N ILE A 458 -6.61 3.66 18.67
CA ILE A 458 -5.71 2.57 18.27
C ILE A 458 -4.47 2.60 19.16
N VAL A 459 -4.14 1.47 19.78
CA VAL A 459 -2.84 1.23 20.40
C VAL A 459 -2.02 0.32 19.50
N THR A 460 -0.84 0.78 19.08
CA THR A 460 0.05 0.01 18.22
C THR A 460 1.27 -0.46 18.99
N VAL A 461 1.52 -1.77 19.00
CA VAL A 461 2.74 -2.40 19.49
C VAL A 461 3.68 -2.59 18.30
N ALA A 462 4.90 -2.03 18.40
CA ALA A 462 5.93 -2.13 17.38
C ALA A 462 7.13 -2.92 17.91
N LEU A 463 7.51 -3.97 17.19
CA LEU A 463 8.69 -4.79 17.47
C LEU A 463 9.71 -4.57 16.34
N PRO A 464 10.96 -4.17 16.64
CA PRO A 464 11.96 -3.92 15.62
C PRO A 464 12.34 -5.19 14.85
N PRO A 465 13.05 -5.06 13.72
CA PRO A 465 13.66 -6.20 13.03
C PRO A 465 14.57 -6.96 13.99
N ASN A 466 14.55 -8.28 13.91
CA ASN A 466 15.44 -9.16 14.68
C ASN A 466 16.49 -9.83 13.80
N MET A 467 16.86 -9.15 12.71
CA MET A 467 17.98 -9.46 11.84
C MET A 467 18.68 -8.15 11.45
N ALA A 468 20.01 -8.13 11.49
CA ALA A 468 20.82 -7.00 11.03
C ALA A 468 22.04 -7.50 10.27
N ARG A 469 22.60 -6.69 9.35
CA ARG A 469 23.89 -7.01 8.71
C ARG A 469 25.05 -6.96 9.71
N ASP A 470 24.97 -6.07 10.69
CA ASP A 470 25.93 -6.04 11.80
C ASP A 470 25.69 -7.22 12.74
N PRO A 471 26.61 -8.21 12.80
CA PRO A 471 26.45 -9.39 13.64
C PRO A 471 26.57 -9.09 15.15
N TYR A 472 27.01 -7.89 15.52
CA TYR A 472 27.18 -7.48 16.91
C TYR A 472 26.02 -6.61 17.45
N ARG A 473 25.07 -6.23 16.58
CA ARG A 473 23.88 -5.49 17.01
C ARG A 473 23.05 -6.36 17.96
N ALA A 474 22.66 -5.80 19.11
CA ALA A 474 21.69 -6.45 19.99
C ALA A 474 20.33 -6.49 19.28
N LEU A 475 19.81 -7.69 19.00
CA LEU A 475 18.55 -7.88 18.28
C LEU A 475 17.41 -8.18 19.25
N PRO A 476 16.21 -7.61 19.04
CA PRO A 476 15.04 -7.99 19.81
C PRO A 476 14.76 -9.50 19.65
N PRO A 477 14.26 -10.19 20.68
CA PRO A 477 14.10 -11.64 20.62
C PRO A 477 12.98 -12.07 19.65
N CYS A 478 13.26 -13.09 18.83
CA CYS A 478 12.21 -13.85 18.16
C CYS A 478 11.46 -14.75 19.17
N GLY A 479 10.26 -15.21 18.84
CA GLY A 479 9.50 -16.14 19.68
C GLY A 479 8.10 -15.66 20.04
N ASP A 480 7.55 -16.19 21.13
CA ASP A 480 6.17 -15.89 21.56
C ASP A 480 6.16 -14.69 22.48
N TRP A 481 5.69 -13.57 21.96
CA TRP A 481 5.44 -12.36 22.73
C TRP A 481 4.00 -12.41 23.27
N SER A 482 3.83 -12.09 24.55
CA SER A 482 2.50 -11.97 25.15
C SER A 482 2.10 -10.50 25.18
N VAL A 483 0.94 -10.19 24.60
CA VAL A 483 0.34 -8.86 24.61
C VAL A 483 -0.96 -8.95 25.41
N GLU A 484 -0.97 -8.33 26.59
CA GLU A 484 -2.15 -8.24 27.44
C GLU A 484 -2.82 -6.88 27.23
N VAL A 485 -4.12 -6.91 26.95
CA VAL A 485 -4.97 -5.73 26.71
C VAL A 485 -6.05 -5.71 27.78
N ALA A 486 -6.10 -4.62 28.53
CA ALA A 486 -7.07 -4.39 29.58
C ALA A 486 -7.73 -3.03 29.43
N LEU A 487 -8.86 -2.83 30.08
CA LEU A 487 -9.41 -1.49 30.26
C LEU A 487 -8.50 -0.67 31.18
N ALA A 488 -8.24 0.58 30.81
CA ALA A 488 -7.49 1.51 31.64
C ALA A 488 -8.24 1.83 32.95
N PRO A 489 -7.52 2.19 34.04
CA PRO A 489 -8.16 2.58 35.29
C PRO A 489 -9.20 3.70 35.08
N GLY A 490 -10.39 3.52 35.67
CA GLY A 490 -11.52 4.44 35.52
C GLY A 490 -12.54 4.03 34.44
N GLN A 491 -12.18 3.12 33.54
CA GLN A 491 -13.12 2.52 32.59
C GLN A 491 -13.93 1.40 33.23
N SER A 492 -15.25 1.42 33.04
CA SER A 492 -16.19 0.48 33.67
C SER A 492 -17.06 -0.30 32.69
N GLN A 493 -17.13 0.15 31.44
CA GLN A 493 -17.92 -0.50 30.39
C GLN A 493 -17.07 -1.54 29.66
N PRO A 494 -17.61 -2.74 29.39
CA PRO A 494 -17.01 -3.67 28.45
C PRO A 494 -16.73 -3.02 27.10
N GLN A 495 -15.64 -3.42 26.44
CA GLN A 495 -15.30 -2.95 25.10
C GLN A 495 -14.92 -4.13 24.21
N ASP A 496 -15.44 -4.13 22.99
CA ASP A 496 -14.93 -4.99 21.93
C ASP A 496 -13.64 -4.41 21.37
N ILE A 497 -12.65 -5.27 21.15
CA ILE A 497 -11.37 -4.90 20.55
C ILE A 497 -11.09 -5.73 19.30
N GLU A 498 -10.52 -5.06 18.29
CA GLU A 498 -9.98 -5.70 17.11
C GLU A 498 -8.45 -5.63 17.14
N LEU A 499 -7.79 -6.75 16.88
CA LEU A 499 -6.35 -6.85 16.81
C LEU A 499 -5.90 -7.21 15.39
N ARG A 500 -4.93 -6.48 14.85
CA ARG A 500 -4.36 -6.73 13.52
C ARG A 500 -2.85 -6.72 13.55
N ILE A 501 -2.22 -7.78 13.07
CA ILE A 501 -0.80 -7.77 12.75
C ILE A 501 -0.68 -7.22 11.32
N LEU A 502 0.09 -6.14 11.15
CA LEU A 502 0.30 -5.55 9.82
C LEU A 502 1.15 -6.50 8.98
N ARG A 503 0.82 -6.50 7.70
CA ARG A 503 1.39 -7.40 6.72
C ARG A 503 2.86 -7.05 6.48
N ASN A 504 3.76 -7.91 6.93
CA ASN A 504 5.20 -7.83 6.65
C ASN A 504 5.63 -8.85 5.59
N ASP A 505 4.92 -8.92 4.47
CA ASP A 505 5.39 -9.71 3.32
C ASP A 505 5.36 -8.90 2.03
N VAL A 506 6.57 -8.69 1.54
CA VAL A 506 6.88 -8.11 0.24
C VAL A 506 6.82 -9.22 -0.82
N PRO A 507 6.68 -8.89 -2.12
CA PRO A 507 6.80 -9.87 -3.19
C PRO A 507 8.06 -10.74 -3.02
N SER A 508 7.95 -12.05 -3.30
CA SER A 508 9.05 -13.03 -3.09
C SER A 508 10.34 -12.69 -3.85
N GLN A 509 10.23 -11.87 -4.88
CA GLN A 509 11.34 -11.34 -5.68
C GLN A 509 12.20 -10.34 -4.88
N ILE A 510 11.57 -9.61 -3.95
CA ILE A 510 12.19 -8.55 -3.15
C ILE A 510 12.70 -9.12 -1.82
N ASN A 511 11.91 -9.97 -1.15
CA ASN A 511 12.38 -10.72 0.02
C ASN A 511 11.93 -12.19 -0.07
N PRO A 512 12.83 -13.11 -0.44
CA PRO A 512 12.49 -14.51 -0.60
C PRO A 512 12.16 -15.21 0.73
N VAL A 513 12.50 -14.60 1.87
CA VAL A 513 12.44 -15.28 3.17
C VAL A 513 11.04 -15.26 3.80
N ARG A 514 10.10 -14.42 3.31
CA ARG A 514 8.66 -14.38 3.70
C ARG A 514 8.41 -14.66 5.20
N GLN A 515 9.21 -14.08 6.09
CA GLN A 515 9.09 -14.32 7.53
C GLN A 515 7.98 -13.46 8.09
N ARG A 516 6.86 -14.11 8.41
CA ARG A 516 5.65 -13.45 8.90
C ARG A 516 5.59 -13.59 10.42
N SER A 517 5.15 -12.54 11.10
CA SER A 517 4.63 -12.67 12.46
C SER A 517 3.13 -12.99 12.41
N TRP A 518 2.61 -13.76 13.37
CA TRP A 518 1.20 -14.17 13.37
C TRP A 518 0.67 -14.44 14.78
N PHE A 519 -0.65 -14.44 14.94
CA PHE A 519 -1.28 -14.82 16.21
C PHE A 519 -1.27 -16.34 16.42
N LEU A 520 -1.03 -16.75 17.67
CA LEU A 520 -1.20 -18.13 18.11
C LEU A 520 -2.42 -18.26 19.01
N ASP A 521 -3.26 -19.23 18.68
CA ASP A 521 -4.39 -19.67 19.48
C ASP A 521 -4.51 -21.20 19.30
N PRO A 522 -4.49 -22.00 20.38
CA PRO A 522 -4.62 -23.46 20.32
C PRO A 522 -5.89 -23.94 19.61
N GLU A 523 -6.96 -23.14 19.64
CA GLU A 523 -8.24 -23.49 19.02
C GLU A 523 -8.27 -23.21 17.51
N TYR A 524 -7.29 -22.47 16.97
CA TYR A 524 -7.27 -22.14 15.55
C TYR A 524 -7.02 -23.38 14.67
N ARG A 525 -7.96 -23.67 13.77
CA ARG A 525 -7.86 -24.80 12.85
C ARG A 525 -7.35 -24.35 11.50
N MET A 526 -6.18 -24.84 11.08
CA MET A 526 -5.63 -24.55 9.75
C MET A 526 -6.31 -25.36 8.63
N PHE A 527 -6.74 -26.58 8.93
CA PHE A 527 -7.32 -27.51 7.97
C PHE A 527 -8.66 -28.04 8.47
N ASP A 528 -9.58 -28.29 7.54
CA ASP A 528 -10.85 -28.94 7.80
C ASP A 528 -10.69 -30.46 8.02
N ALA A 529 -11.78 -31.15 8.35
CA ALA A 529 -11.76 -32.60 8.60
C ALA A 529 -11.36 -33.46 7.37
N ARG A 530 -11.34 -32.88 6.17
CA ARG A 530 -10.94 -33.53 4.91
C ARG A 530 -9.49 -33.22 4.54
N GLY A 531 -8.80 -32.36 5.29
CA GLY A 531 -7.43 -31.93 5.05
C GLY A 531 -7.29 -30.75 4.08
N TYR A 532 -8.39 -30.11 3.68
CA TYR A 532 -8.33 -28.86 2.91
C TYR A 532 -8.10 -27.66 3.83
N PRO A 533 -7.45 -26.58 3.36
CA PRO A 533 -7.36 -25.35 4.14
C PRO A 533 -8.74 -24.89 4.61
N GLU A 534 -8.88 -24.62 5.91
CA GLU A 534 -10.14 -24.15 6.49
C GLU A 534 -10.45 -22.75 5.97
N THR A 535 -11.68 -22.52 5.51
CA THR A 535 -12.11 -21.23 4.95
C THR A 535 -13.32 -20.64 5.64
N GLN A 536 -13.86 -21.32 6.66
CA GLN A 536 -14.80 -20.72 7.59
C GLN A 536 -14.17 -19.52 8.30
N LEU A 537 -14.92 -18.42 8.33
CA LEU A 537 -14.41 -17.13 8.79
C LEU A 537 -14.09 -17.12 10.27
N GLU A 538 -14.86 -17.86 11.07
CA GLU A 538 -14.69 -17.95 12.51
C GLU A 538 -14.42 -19.40 12.92
N THR A 539 -13.62 -19.59 13.98
CA THR A 539 -13.42 -20.90 14.60
C THR A 539 -13.97 -20.85 16.03
N PRO A 540 -14.91 -21.73 16.41
CA PRO A 540 -15.51 -21.69 17.75
C PRO A 540 -14.45 -21.73 18.86
N GLY A 541 -14.54 -20.80 19.81
CA GLY A 541 -13.59 -20.70 20.93
C GLY A 541 -12.25 -20.06 20.60
N CYS A 542 -12.03 -19.66 19.34
CA CYS A 542 -10.80 -19.01 18.88
C CYS A 542 -11.02 -17.51 18.70
N ALA A 543 -10.09 -16.69 19.21
CA ALA A 543 -10.13 -15.25 18.98
C ALA A 543 -9.61 -14.87 17.58
N ILE A 544 -8.79 -15.72 16.96
CA ILE A 544 -8.27 -15.50 15.61
C ILE A 544 -9.40 -15.69 14.60
N THR A 545 -9.61 -14.68 13.77
CA THR A 545 -10.64 -14.67 12.72
C THR A 545 -9.99 -14.63 11.34
N ARG A 546 -10.68 -15.18 10.34
CA ARG A 546 -10.35 -14.99 8.91
C ARG A 546 -11.17 -13.86 8.29
N ALA A 547 -12.18 -13.34 8.99
CA ALA A 547 -12.91 -12.15 8.57
C ALA A 547 -12.06 -10.87 8.77
N GLY A 548 -12.29 -9.89 7.91
CA GLY A 548 -11.57 -8.61 7.94
C GLY A 548 -10.14 -8.67 7.45
N THR A 549 -9.81 -9.72 6.70
CA THR A 549 -8.49 -9.92 6.10
C THR A 549 -8.34 -9.13 4.79
N LEU A 550 -9.38 -8.40 4.36
CA LEU A 550 -9.33 -7.55 3.17
C LEU A 550 -8.15 -6.56 3.20
N ASN A 551 -7.72 -6.13 2.03
CA ASN A 551 -6.85 -4.98 1.86
C ASN A 551 -7.46 -3.76 2.59
N ALA A 552 -6.64 -3.00 3.33
CA ALA A 552 -7.15 -1.83 4.06
C ALA A 552 -7.75 -0.75 3.14
N LEU A 553 -7.34 -0.76 1.87
CA LEU A 553 -7.85 0.13 0.84
C LEU A 553 -9.23 -0.28 0.27
N SER A 554 -9.71 -1.48 0.58
CA SER A 554 -10.95 -2.05 0.02
C SER A 554 -12.25 -1.49 0.61
N GLY A 555 -12.17 -0.52 1.51
CA GLY A 555 -13.34 0.06 2.17
C GLY A 555 -13.92 1.30 1.50
N GLY A 556 -13.57 1.61 0.26
CA GLY A 556 -14.15 2.74 -0.47
C GLY A 556 -15.42 2.35 -1.23
N ARG A 557 -16.33 3.31 -1.38
CA ARG A 557 -17.66 3.20 -2.01
C ARG A 557 -17.62 2.69 -3.44
N GLN A 558 -16.68 3.20 -4.25
CA GLN A 558 -16.57 2.95 -5.68
C GLN A 558 -15.37 2.06 -6.02
N ILE A 559 -14.47 1.84 -5.06
CA ILE A 559 -13.31 0.97 -5.23
C ILE A 559 -13.76 -0.47 -5.55
N VAL A 560 -13.26 -1.00 -6.66
CA VAL A 560 -13.54 -2.37 -7.10
C VAL A 560 -12.54 -3.30 -6.44
N THR A 561 -12.97 -4.00 -5.40
CA THR A 561 -12.15 -4.98 -4.67
C THR A 561 -12.31 -6.38 -5.26
N VAL A 562 -11.21 -6.96 -5.74
CA VAL A 562 -11.23 -8.21 -6.51
C VAL A 562 -10.61 -9.38 -5.73
N ALA A 563 -11.43 -10.39 -5.46
CA ALA A 563 -11.00 -11.65 -4.88
C ALA A 563 -10.47 -12.64 -5.94
N ALA A 564 -9.73 -13.66 -5.48
CA ALA A 564 -9.15 -14.68 -6.33
C ALA A 564 -9.96 -15.97 -6.30
N ALA A 565 -10.08 -16.58 -7.46
CA ALA A 565 -10.68 -17.90 -7.66
C ALA A 565 -9.77 -18.83 -8.46
N VAL A 566 -10.16 -20.11 -8.46
CA VAL A 566 -9.47 -21.22 -9.10
C VAL A 566 -10.31 -21.77 -10.26
N GLY A 567 -9.66 -22.10 -11.38
CA GLY A 567 -10.27 -22.85 -12.48
C GLY A 567 -11.32 -22.06 -13.27
N ASN A 568 -12.56 -22.52 -13.23
CA ASN A 568 -13.71 -21.92 -13.92
C ASN A 568 -14.53 -20.98 -13.02
N ARG A 569 -13.95 -20.50 -11.90
CA ARG A 569 -14.54 -19.56 -10.92
C ARG A 569 -15.47 -20.17 -9.88
N ASP A 570 -15.73 -21.47 -9.94
CA ASP A 570 -16.65 -22.14 -8.99
C ASP A 570 -16.08 -22.23 -7.57
N GLN A 571 -14.76 -22.08 -7.41
CA GLN A 571 -14.08 -22.15 -6.12
C GLN A 571 -13.19 -20.93 -5.89
N LEU A 572 -13.41 -20.24 -4.78
CA LEU A 572 -12.53 -19.16 -4.33
C LEU A 572 -11.20 -19.72 -3.81
N SER A 573 -10.10 -19.07 -4.16
CA SER A 573 -8.76 -19.44 -3.70
C SER A 573 -8.70 -19.36 -2.18
N PHE A 574 -8.08 -20.36 -1.54
CA PHE A 574 -8.05 -20.49 -0.07
C PHE A 574 -7.31 -19.35 0.63
N TYR A 575 -6.46 -18.61 -0.08
CA TYR A 575 -5.73 -17.46 0.41
C TYR A 575 -6.52 -16.14 0.29
N SER A 576 -7.55 -16.10 -0.56
CA SER A 576 -8.27 -14.87 -0.89
C SER A 576 -9.00 -14.34 0.34
N SER A 577 -8.64 -13.12 0.74
CA SER A 577 -9.16 -12.43 1.91
C SER A 577 -10.69 -12.27 1.90
N ALA A 578 -11.24 -12.03 3.09
CA ALA A 578 -12.67 -11.92 3.34
C ALA A 578 -13.02 -10.66 4.15
N GLY A 579 -14.20 -10.09 3.89
CA GLY A 579 -14.79 -9.00 4.68
C GLY A 579 -16.31 -9.06 4.69
N PRO A 580 -17.01 -8.26 5.52
CA PRO A 580 -16.45 -7.31 6.45
C PRO A 580 -15.81 -7.98 7.66
N GLY A 581 -15.05 -7.18 8.40
CA GLY A 581 -14.08 -7.61 9.38
C GLY A 581 -14.39 -7.34 10.83
N GLY A 582 -15.62 -6.95 11.15
CA GLY A 582 -16.00 -6.38 12.44
C GLY A 582 -16.55 -4.96 12.25
N PRO A 583 -16.92 -4.28 13.34
CA PRO A 583 -17.53 -2.94 13.29
C PRO A 583 -16.66 -1.88 12.59
N LEU A 584 -15.33 -1.98 12.71
CA LEU A 584 -14.41 -1.03 12.09
C LEU A 584 -14.21 -1.26 10.59
N ALA A 585 -14.77 -2.37 10.09
CA ALA A 585 -14.65 -2.82 8.71
C ALA A 585 -16.03 -2.96 8.03
N GLU A 586 -17.09 -2.41 8.64
CA GLU A 586 -18.46 -2.46 8.10
C GLU A 586 -18.53 -1.70 6.77
N GLY A 587 -19.16 -2.29 5.75
CA GLY A 587 -19.20 -1.74 4.39
C GLY A 587 -18.03 -2.16 3.49
N ALA A 588 -16.85 -2.48 4.04
CA ALA A 588 -15.78 -3.06 3.22
C ALA A 588 -16.09 -4.50 2.82
N GLY A 589 -16.17 -4.73 1.51
CA GLY A 589 -16.49 -6.02 0.94
C GLY A 589 -15.66 -6.37 -0.28
N VAL A 590 -15.74 -7.63 -0.67
CA VAL A 590 -15.34 -8.05 -2.02
C VAL A 590 -16.40 -7.55 -3.00
N THR A 591 -15.98 -6.90 -4.08
CA THR A 591 -16.89 -6.48 -5.14
C THR A 591 -17.20 -7.66 -6.05
N LEU A 592 -16.17 -8.32 -6.61
CA LEU A 592 -16.30 -9.53 -7.43
C LEU A 592 -15.02 -10.38 -7.33
N HIS A 593 -14.97 -11.52 -8.02
CA HIS A 593 -13.76 -12.34 -8.09
C HIS A 593 -13.37 -12.75 -9.52
N ALA A 594 -12.09 -13.02 -9.74
CA ALA A 594 -11.56 -13.51 -11.01
C ALA A 594 -10.58 -14.67 -10.80
N CYS A 595 -10.41 -15.51 -11.84
CA CYS A 595 -9.52 -16.66 -11.76
C CYS A 595 -8.05 -16.25 -11.79
N ALA A 596 -7.42 -16.22 -10.63
CA ALA A 596 -5.98 -16.03 -10.49
C ALA A 596 -5.21 -17.34 -10.59
N ASP A 597 -5.87 -18.48 -10.35
CA ASP A 597 -5.28 -19.81 -10.39
C ASP A 597 -5.94 -20.67 -11.47
N ASP A 598 -5.16 -21.36 -12.30
CA ASP A 598 -5.72 -22.24 -13.32
C ASP A 598 -6.34 -23.51 -12.72
N SER A 599 -5.77 -24.05 -11.64
CA SER A 599 -6.34 -25.16 -10.88
C SER A 599 -5.71 -25.29 -9.49
N ASN A 600 -6.31 -26.09 -8.61
CA ASN A 600 -5.72 -26.41 -7.30
C ASN A 600 -4.37 -27.17 -7.43
N ALA A 601 -4.19 -27.94 -8.51
CA ALA A 601 -2.95 -28.68 -8.77
C ALA A 601 -1.90 -27.83 -9.49
N GLN A 602 -2.31 -26.75 -10.16
CA GLN A 602 -1.45 -25.82 -10.86
C GLN A 602 -1.85 -24.38 -10.51
N PRO A 603 -1.49 -23.90 -9.31
CA PRO A 603 -1.80 -22.55 -8.90
C PRO A 603 -1.10 -21.52 -9.78
N GLY A 604 -1.71 -20.36 -9.84
CA GLY A 604 -1.29 -19.20 -10.62
C GLY A 604 -1.69 -19.23 -12.09
N ARG A 605 -1.75 -18.04 -12.69
CA ARG A 605 -2.03 -17.80 -14.10
C ARG A 605 -0.74 -17.43 -14.83
N ARG A 606 -0.64 -17.82 -16.11
CA ARG A 606 0.49 -17.42 -16.96
C ARG A 606 0.29 -16.02 -17.50
N ALA A 607 1.34 -15.21 -17.46
CA ALA A 607 1.46 -13.92 -18.13
C ALA A 607 2.95 -13.64 -18.37
N ALA A 608 3.27 -12.47 -18.93
CA ALA A 608 4.63 -12.04 -19.23
C ALA A 608 5.58 -12.16 -18.03
N GLY A 609 6.79 -12.65 -18.31
CA GLY A 609 7.94 -12.49 -17.43
C GLY A 609 8.68 -11.19 -17.73
N SER A 610 9.90 -11.05 -17.22
CA SER A 610 10.72 -9.83 -17.34
C SER A 610 11.27 -9.51 -18.74
N ARG A 611 11.26 -10.48 -19.66
CA ARG A 611 11.80 -10.38 -21.01
C ARG A 611 10.89 -11.07 -22.01
N GLY A 612 10.81 -10.59 -23.23
CA GLY A 612 10.24 -11.37 -24.33
C GLY A 612 11.13 -12.58 -24.64
N PRO A 613 10.59 -13.79 -24.89
CA PRO A 613 9.20 -14.27 -24.87
C PRO A 613 8.84 -15.02 -23.56
N THR A 614 9.47 -14.65 -22.45
CA THR A 614 9.33 -15.40 -21.20
C THR A 614 7.93 -15.28 -20.62
N HIS A 615 7.41 -16.40 -20.13
CA HIS A 615 6.15 -16.44 -19.39
C HIS A 615 6.39 -17.07 -18.02
N VAL A 616 5.73 -16.53 -17.02
CA VAL A 616 5.81 -17.00 -15.63
C VAL A 616 4.41 -17.19 -15.05
N ARG A 617 4.29 -18.03 -14.03
CA ARG A 617 3.04 -18.21 -13.28
C ARG A 617 3.11 -17.46 -11.98
N LEU A 618 2.17 -16.56 -11.73
CA LEU A 618 1.95 -15.93 -10.43
C LEU A 618 0.54 -16.22 -9.93
N SER A 619 0.39 -16.26 -8.61
CA SER A 619 -0.87 -16.51 -7.90
C SER A 619 -1.10 -15.40 -6.88
N GLY A 620 -2.34 -15.04 -6.64
CA GLY A 620 -2.74 -13.98 -5.72
C GLY A 620 -3.92 -13.16 -6.22
N THR A 621 -4.57 -12.43 -5.32
CA THR A 621 -5.59 -11.43 -5.70
C THR A 621 -5.00 -10.31 -6.57
N SER A 622 -3.69 -10.06 -6.49
CA SER A 622 -2.98 -9.15 -7.41
C SER A 622 -2.97 -9.64 -8.86
N VAL A 623 -3.16 -10.94 -9.11
CA VAL A 623 -3.38 -11.50 -10.46
C VAL A 623 -4.84 -11.40 -10.87
N ALA A 624 -5.78 -11.49 -9.91
CA ALA A 624 -7.21 -11.37 -10.18
C ALA A 624 -7.62 -9.94 -10.58
N ALA A 625 -7.11 -8.93 -9.86
CA ALA A 625 -7.41 -7.51 -10.09
C ALA A 625 -7.18 -7.03 -11.54
N PRO A 626 -6.01 -7.24 -12.18
CA PRO A 626 -5.77 -6.76 -13.55
C PRO A 626 -6.65 -7.44 -14.59
N ILE A 627 -7.09 -8.68 -14.37
CA ILE A 627 -8.04 -9.36 -15.26
C ILE A 627 -9.39 -8.60 -15.27
N VAL A 628 -9.85 -8.16 -14.10
CA VAL A 628 -11.06 -7.33 -13.99
C VAL A 628 -10.82 -5.94 -14.58
N ALA A 629 -9.66 -5.33 -14.32
CA ALA A 629 -9.31 -4.03 -14.88
C ALA A 629 -9.33 -4.03 -16.41
N ARG A 630 -8.83 -5.08 -17.05
CA ARG A 630 -8.91 -5.24 -18.52
C ARG A 630 -10.34 -5.26 -19.01
N GLN A 631 -11.21 -6.07 -18.39
CA GLN A 631 -12.62 -6.17 -18.78
C GLN A 631 -13.37 -4.85 -18.57
N MET A 632 -13.07 -4.15 -17.48
CA MET A 632 -13.62 -2.81 -17.25
C MET A 632 -13.14 -1.82 -18.31
N ALA A 633 -11.85 -1.81 -18.67
CA ALA A 633 -11.33 -0.92 -19.71
C ALA A 633 -11.98 -1.19 -21.08
N LEU A 634 -12.22 -2.46 -21.43
CA LEU A 634 -12.95 -2.82 -22.65
C LEU A 634 -14.39 -2.28 -22.63
N ALA A 635 -15.13 -2.47 -21.53
CA ALA A 635 -16.50 -1.96 -21.42
C ALA A 635 -16.55 -0.43 -21.36
N LEU A 636 -15.60 0.22 -20.69
CA LEU A 636 -15.54 1.67 -20.62
C LEU A 636 -15.25 2.30 -21.99
N ALA A 637 -14.57 1.59 -22.91
CA ALA A 637 -14.35 2.07 -24.27
C ALA A 637 -15.66 2.26 -25.06
N GLU A 638 -16.74 1.58 -24.68
CA GLU A 638 -18.06 1.74 -25.30
C GLU A 638 -18.80 3.00 -24.80
N TRP A 639 -18.25 3.72 -23.81
CA TRP A 639 -18.86 4.94 -23.27
C TRP A 639 -19.13 5.99 -24.34
N HIS A 640 -18.21 6.14 -25.30
CA HIS A 640 -18.31 7.15 -26.35
C HIS A 640 -19.39 6.83 -27.39
N ASP A 641 -19.80 5.56 -27.52
CA ASP A 641 -20.86 5.12 -28.43
C ASP A 641 -22.26 5.35 -27.83
N ALA A 642 -22.40 5.27 -26.51
CA ALA A 642 -23.66 5.45 -25.80
C ALA A 642 -23.48 6.07 -24.39
N PRO A 643 -23.17 7.38 -24.28
CA PRO A 643 -23.00 8.04 -22.99
C PRO A 643 -24.37 8.27 -22.34
N VAL A 644 -24.81 7.34 -21.50
CA VAL A 644 -26.10 7.41 -20.81
C VAL A 644 -25.88 7.30 -19.30
N GLY A 645 -26.44 8.26 -18.55
CA GLY A 645 -26.46 8.23 -17.09
C GLY A 645 -25.26 8.89 -16.41
N ASP A 646 -25.12 8.63 -15.11
CA ASP A 646 -23.98 9.08 -14.32
C ASP A 646 -22.73 8.25 -14.69
N PRO A 647 -21.58 8.87 -15.02
CA PRO A 647 -20.33 8.14 -15.25
C PRO A 647 -19.91 7.23 -14.07
N ALA A 648 -20.30 7.57 -12.84
CA ALA A 648 -20.07 6.72 -11.68
C ALA A 648 -20.80 5.38 -11.78
N ASP A 649 -21.95 5.34 -12.46
CA ASP A 649 -22.83 4.17 -12.55
C ASP A 649 -22.65 3.35 -13.84
N TYR A 650 -21.83 3.80 -14.80
CA TYR A 650 -21.66 3.13 -16.09
C TYR A 650 -20.83 1.84 -15.99
N ALA A 651 -21.27 0.76 -16.64
CA ALA A 651 -20.63 -0.56 -16.55
C ALA A 651 -20.30 -0.95 -15.09
N PRO A 652 -21.31 -1.09 -14.21
CA PRO A 652 -21.10 -1.47 -12.83
C PRO A 652 -20.49 -2.87 -12.74
N ALA A 653 -19.80 -3.15 -11.63
CA ALA A 653 -19.16 -4.45 -11.37
C ALA A 653 -20.11 -5.66 -11.54
N SER A 654 -21.42 -5.47 -11.33
CA SER A 654 -22.46 -6.48 -11.52
C SER A 654 -22.59 -6.96 -12.96
N ASP A 655 -22.31 -6.11 -13.95
CA ASP A 655 -22.46 -6.45 -15.37
C ASP A 655 -21.43 -7.49 -15.81
N PHE A 656 -20.28 -7.50 -15.13
CA PHE A 656 -19.20 -8.43 -15.40
C PHE A 656 -19.34 -9.73 -14.62
N ALA A 657 -20.29 -9.84 -13.68
CA ALA A 657 -20.32 -10.93 -12.71
C ALA A 657 -21.41 -11.97 -13.02
N LEU A 658 -21.01 -13.24 -13.08
CA LEU A 658 -21.91 -14.38 -13.05
C LEU A 658 -21.94 -14.96 -11.64
N ARG A 659 -23.14 -15.11 -11.06
CA ARG A 659 -23.29 -15.82 -9.79
C ARG A 659 -23.16 -17.32 -10.01
N GLY A 660 -22.08 -17.90 -9.49
CA GLY A 660 -21.93 -19.34 -9.32
C GLY A 660 -22.77 -19.87 -8.15
N PRO A 661 -22.86 -21.20 -7.98
CA PRO A 661 -23.63 -21.81 -6.89
C PRO A 661 -23.00 -21.52 -5.51
N ASN A 662 -23.80 -20.98 -4.59
CA ASN A 662 -23.56 -20.92 -3.13
C ASN A 662 -22.15 -20.49 -2.67
N THR A 663 -21.70 -19.31 -3.08
CA THR A 663 -20.47 -18.70 -2.53
C THR A 663 -20.79 -17.70 -1.41
N PRO A 664 -20.02 -17.66 -0.31
CA PRO A 664 -20.20 -16.66 0.75
C PRO A 664 -19.95 -15.26 0.19
N THR A 665 -20.93 -14.36 0.34
CA THR A 665 -20.89 -12.98 -0.15
C THR A 665 -19.65 -12.24 0.37
N GLU A 666 -19.24 -12.56 1.59
CA GLU A 666 -18.08 -12.01 2.30
C GLU A 666 -16.75 -12.25 1.56
N ARG A 667 -16.72 -13.20 0.61
CA ARG A 667 -15.54 -13.57 -0.15
C ARG A 667 -15.73 -13.51 -1.66
N ALA A 668 -16.97 -13.68 -2.14
CA ALA A 668 -17.26 -13.72 -3.58
C ALA A 668 -17.76 -12.39 -4.15
N GLY A 669 -18.25 -11.49 -3.29
CA GLY A 669 -18.93 -10.28 -3.72
C GLY A 669 -20.19 -10.60 -4.54
N VAL A 670 -20.41 -9.86 -5.63
CA VAL A 670 -21.58 -10.04 -6.50
C VAL A 670 -21.52 -11.28 -7.38
N GLY A 671 -20.34 -11.87 -7.59
CA GLY A 671 -20.13 -13.05 -8.41
C GLY A 671 -18.71 -13.13 -9.01
N GLY A 672 -18.50 -14.12 -9.87
CA GLY A 672 -17.23 -14.30 -10.59
C GLY A 672 -17.28 -13.63 -11.94
N LEU A 673 -16.16 -13.08 -12.41
CA LEU A 673 -16.04 -12.47 -13.74
C LEU A 673 -16.68 -13.40 -14.80
N ALA A 674 -17.42 -12.89 -15.78
CA ALA A 674 -17.95 -13.74 -16.85
C ALA A 674 -16.81 -14.29 -17.70
N ALA A 675 -16.92 -15.51 -18.23
CA ALA A 675 -15.89 -16.00 -19.15
C ALA A 675 -16.02 -15.16 -20.42
N PRO A 676 -14.92 -14.76 -21.07
CA PRO A 676 -15.01 -14.38 -22.46
C PRO A 676 -15.75 -15.52 -23.16
N LEU A 677 -16.85 -15.23 -23.84
CA LEU A 677 -17.53 -16.20 -24.69
C LEU A 677 -16.44 -16.76 -25.61
N GLN A 678 -16.03 -18.02 -25.40
CA GLN A 678 -15.09 -18.67 -26.30
C GLN A 678 -15.77 -18.74 -27.66
N GLY A 679 -15.30 -17.89 -28.59
CA GLY A 679 -15.64 -17.96 -30.01
C GLY A 679 -14.86 -19.06 -30.69
#